data_AF-A0A1G9LFE9-F1
#
_entry.id   AF-A0A1G9LFE9-F1
#
_cell.length_a   1.000
_cell.length_b   1.000
_cell.length_c   1.000
_cell.angle_alpha   90.00
_cell.angle_beta   90.00
_cell.angle_gamma   90.00
#
_symmetry.space_group_name_H-M   'P 1'
#
loop_
_entity.id
_entity.type
_entity.pdbx_description
1 polymer ?
#
loop_
_entity_poly.entity_id
_entity_poly.type
_entity_poly.pdbx_seq_one_letter_code
_entity_poly.pdbx_strand_id
1 'polypeptide(L)'
;MFIYHQCRFVIFTCVLILLLSFQQVQAKDKLVVVIDSNYAPMSLLTPAGDPAGILVEMWRIWGEQTDTEVNFVAGTWEETLNMVKTGKADVHSGLFRNDQRAAWLDFSDTLHSIKSAFYQNTNSQPFSMDKLDGKKFGVVAGTYQAAYLREKFPDISIIENDDHDALITELIAGKVDVIFDEVTTVSRILTRMGCDGLVSRIPDSTTANTVHAGVLKGNTELLNRINNGFRHIKQDKLSLIDKRWIKNPEDRFYQKNKAGFEVVLTDEEKSYIQKHPSLSLTSTPNWPPFEMKQDDCSYAGIAADFTRVAAGKVGLDINPVFDTNWQAHMEKLKTGKLDAAPGLNETPKRLKDFVFTKPYIEYYSAIFTTADREDVFSPEDLAGKTVALEEGYAIARNLPTDRPDIKMLLVKSTQAALEAVTTGKADAYIGNQVVASYLIKKFTLPNLKLVSLWRTDLPGQLRIAVDKDNPVLKNILQKGLDAITKEEREAILATYLDASGFQQKVFSLTKEQWAWLKSHPQIKLGIDPQSAPFEFLDENGKMQGIASEYIAFIQDKLKVDMTPVDGLNWNEVLQYAKEGRLDILPSIARTPAREKFLLFTEPYIEFPIVIFSSKEAPLISKLDDIVHGRIAVVEGYAAHEYITSDHPDFELVLFPTVPEAITALTLGKVDWFINDLATSSYVIEQKGITNLKVAAATEYVMPLSMAVRKDCPELLEIVNKALSVLSDEEAEEIKGKWLALKFEHGLDMYTVMTWALPITGGGLLIIGLIVFWNRKLGSEISERKKAQSELAETLSSLDKKNTMLEGLSTKLAKYLSPQVYDSIFSGNRDVVLSTERKKLTVFFSDIKDFTQTTDDMQPEDLTALLNHYFTEMSAIALEYGATIDKFIGDAMLMFFGDPESKGVKEDAELCVRMAITMQKRMVELEKEWKSMGFDKPFKMRVGINTGYCNVGNFGSESRMDYTIIGGEVNLAARLEGQADSGGVLMSSETYSLVKDIVNVEERKPIDVKGIRRTIQPYAVLSICGEDESCVDSGNVISYKEQGVDLSIDLNLLSQEKRKNLSQRLNEIALSLKDS
;
A
#
# COMPACT_ATOMS: atom_id res chain seq x y z
N MET A 1 45.04 13.20 -63.70
CA MET A 1 44.38 14.40 -63.13
C MET A 1 42.87 14.47 -63.41
N PHE A 2 42.32 13.75 -64.41
CA PHE A 2 40.89 13.76 -64.73
C PHE A 2 39.99 12.86 -63.83
N ILE A 3 40.55 11.84 -63.18
CA ILE A 3 39.79 10.91 -62.32
C ILE A 3 39.53 11.48 -60.92
N TYR A 4 40.37 12.40 -60.46
CA TYR A 4 40.25 13.01 -59.12
C TYR A 4 39.11 14.04 -59.02
N HIS A 5 38.72 14.66 -60.15
CA HIS A 5 37.59 15.60 -60.18
C HIS A 5 36.23 14.93 -60.35
N GLN A 6 36.17 13.75 -60.98
CA GLN A 6 34.93 12.96 -61.12
C GLN A 6 34.46 12.36 -59.78
N CYS A 7 35.39 11.84 -58.97
CA CYS A 7 35.03 11.32 -57.63
C CYS A 7 34.55 12.41 -56.67
N ARG A 8 35.10 13.64 -56.75
CA ARG A 8 34.61 14.76 -55.93
C ARG A 8 33.21 15.22 -56.32
N PHE A 9 32.86 15.20 -57.61
CA PHE A 9 31.52 15.58 -58.05
C PHE A 9 30.49 14.51 -57.66
N VAL A 10 30.81 13.22 -57.76
CA VAL A 10 29.91 12.14 -57.35
C VAL A 10 29.73 12.10 -55.83
N ILE A 11 30.79 12.28 -55.04
CA ILE A 11 30.68 12.35 -53.58
C ILE A 11 29.91 13.60 -53.13
N PHE A 12 30.13 14.76 -53.76
CA PHE A 12 29.38 15.97 -53.42
C PHE A 12 27.90 15.85 -53.83
N THR A 13 27.60 15.19 -54.96
CA THR A 13 26.21 14.95 -55.40
C THR A 13 25.51 13.89 -54.56
N CYS A 14 26.20 12.83 -54.14
CA CYS A 14 25.66 11.83 -53.22
C CYS A 14 25.47 12.39 -51.81
N VAL A 15 26.36 13.26 -51.32
CA VAL A 15 26.20 13.96 -50.05
C VAL A 15 25.10 15.02 -50.13
N LEU A 16 24.94 15.70 -51.27
CA LEU A 16 23.80 16.61 -51.49
C LEU A 16 22.47 15.84 -51.58
N ILE A 17 22.46 14.66 -52.22
CA ILE A 17 21.29 13.79 -52.30
C ILE A 17 20.98 13.19 -50.92
N LEU A 18 21.98 12.81 -50.12
CA LEU A 18 21.82 12.35 -48.73
C LEU A 18 21.38 13.47 -47.78
N LEU A 19 21.86 14.70 -47.98
CA LEU A 19 21.41 15.89 -47.22
C LEU A 19 20.01 16.36 -47.66
N LEU A 20 19.62 16.12 -48.92
CA LEU A 20 18.27 16.40 -49.43
C LEU A 20 17.29 15.24 -49.14
N SER A 21 17.76 14.03 -48.86
CA SER A 21 16.93 12.88 -48.44
C SER A 21 16.83 12.71 -46.92
N PHE A 22 17.56 13.55 -46.15
CA PHE A 22 17.33 13.78 -44.71
C PHE A 22 16.39 14.97 -44.43
N GLN A 23 15.50 15.28 -45.36
CA GLN A 23 14.27 16.03 -45.07
C GLN A 23 13.07 15.27 -45.61
N GLN A 24 12.72 14.18 -44.93
CA GLN A 24 11.33 13.74 -44.71
C GLN A 24 11.28 12.63 -43.65
N VAL A 25 11.94 12.82 -42.50
CA VAL A 25 11.31 12.34 -41.27
C VAL A 25 10.21 13.36 -41.03
N GLN A 26 8.97 12.97 -41.29
CA GLN A 26 7.81 13.78 -40.94
C GLN A 26 7.96 14.13 -39.46
N ALA A 27 8.25 15.39 -39.14
CA ALA A 27 8.26 15.82 -37.76
C ALA A 27 6.88 15.46 -37.20
N LYS A 28 6.81 14.66 -36.13
CA LYS A 28 5.53 14.41 -35.47
C LYS A 28 4.91 15.76 -35.16
N ASP A 29 3.66 15.94 -35.56
CA ASP A 29 2.91 17.15 -35.18
C ASP A 29 2.99 17.30 -33.67
N LYS A 30 3.32 18.52 -33.22
CA LYS A 30 3.43 18.83 -31.80
C LYS A 30 2.17 19.53 -31.34
N LEU A 31 1.64 19.11 -30.20
CA LEU A 31 0.47 19.71 -29.57
C LEU A 31 0.82 20.17 -28.16
N VAL A 32 0.65 21.45 -27.86
CA VAL A 32 0.86 22.02 -26.53
C VAL A 32 -0.46 21.98 -25.75
N VAL A 33 -0.52 21.09 -24.76
CA VAL A 33 -1.68 20.88 -23.91
C VAL A 33 -1.40 21.48 -22.53
N VAL A 34 -2.21 22.46 -22.10
CA VAL A 34 -2.07 23.01 -20.74
C VAL A 34 -2.85 22.21 -19.72
N ILE A 35 -2.25 22.02 -18.56
CA ILE A 35 -2.83 21.31 -17.41
C ILE A 35 -2.77 22.18 -16.17
N ASP A 36 -3.78 22.05 -15.31
CA ASP A 36 -3.71 22.66 -13.99
C ASP A 36 -2.73 21.85 -13.11
N SER A 37 -1.77 22.57 -12.52
CA SER A 37 -0.72 22.00 -11.68
C SER A 37 -1.22 21.46 -10.33
N ASN A 38 -2.42 21.83 -9.89
CA ASN A 38 -2.97 21.48 -8.57
C ASN A 38 -4.44 21.01 -8.61
N TYR A 39 -4.81 20.20 -9.61
CA TYR A 39 -6.18 19.71 -9.80
C TYR A 39 -6.28 18.18 -9.71
N ALA A 40 -5.70 17.59 -8.68
CA ALA A 40 -5.70 16.14 -8.50
C ALA A 40 -7.09 15.60 -8.10
N PRO A 41 -7.53 14.44 -8.63
CA PRO A 41 -6.76 13.48 -9.45
C PRO A 41 -6.78 13.75 -10.97
N MET A 42 -7.40 14.82 -11.45
CA MET A 42 -7.55 15.09 -12.88
C MET A 42 -6.24 15.50 -13.55
N SER A 43 -5.50 16.44 -12.94
CA SER A 43 -4.14 16.81 -13.35
C SER A 43 -3.36 17.38 -12.17
N LEU A 44 -2.07 17.04 -12.08
CA LEU A 44 -1.15 17.58 -11.07
C LEU A 44 0.29 17.49 -11.55
N LEU A 45 1.18 18.19 -10.87
CA LEU A 45 2.62 17.92 -10.93
C LEU A 45 3.04 16.96 -9.81
N THR A 46 3.84 15.95 -10.15
CA THR A 46 4.53 15.13 -9.15
C THR A 46 5.59 15.96 -8.43
N PRO A 47 6.15 15.49 -7.29
CA PRO A 47 7.29 16.15 -6.64
C PRO A 47 8.51 16.33 -7.55
N ALA A 48 8.67 15.49 -8.58
CA ALA A 48 9.73 15.61 -9.58
C ALA A 48 9.43 16.68 -10.67
N GLY A 49 8.24 17.27 -10.65
CA GLY A 49 7.79 18.25 -11.66
C GLY A 49 7.13 17.62 -12.88
N ASP A 50 6.85 16.32 -12.87
CA ASP A 50 6.24 15.63 -14.01
C ASP A 50 4.71 15.76 -13.99
N PRO A 51 4.07 16.00 -15.15
CA PRO A 51 2.63 15.88 -15.33
C PRO A 51 2.09 14.49 -14.98
N ALA A 52 1.08 14.42 -14.12
CA ALA A 52 0.33 13.21 -13.77
C ALA A 52 -1.18 13.50 -13.61
N GLY A 53 -2.01 12.46 -13.58
CA GLY A 53 -3.46 12.56 -13.40
C GLY A 53 -4.26 11.99 -14.57
N ILE A 54 -5.57 11.87 -14.38
CA ILE A 54 -6.51 11.25 -15.34
C ILE A 54 -6.40 11.90 -16.73
N LEU A 55 -6.47 13.23 -16.79
CA LEU A 55 -6.41 13.97 -18.07
C LEU A 55 -5.04 13.82 -18.73
N VAL A 56 -3.95 13.79 -17.95
CA VAL A 56 -2.59 13.63 -18.48
C VAL A 56 -2.44 12.26 -19.14
N GLU A 57 -2.89 11.19 -18.49
CA GLU A 57 -2.85 9.84 -19.06
C GLU A 57 -3.74 9.71 -20.31
N MET A 58 -4.94 10.29 -20.28
CA MET A 58 -5.83 10.34 -21.43
C MET A 58 -5.19 11.03 -22.64
N TRP A 59 -4.52 12.16 -22.43
CA TRP A 59 -3.82 12.89 -23.49
C TRP A 59 -2.56 12.18 -23.99
N ARG A 60 -1.85 11.44 -23.14
CA ARG A 60 -0.73 10.58 -23.57
C ARG A 60 -1.20 9.46 -24.50
N ILE A 61 -2.28 8.76 -24.14
CA ILE A 61 -2.87 7.71 -24.98
C ILE A 61 -3.40 8.29 -26.29
N TRP A 62 -4.02 9.47 -26.24
CA TRP A 62 -4.45 10.19 -27.43
C TRP A 62 -3.26 10.50 -28.36
N GLY A 63 -2.13 10.95 -27.80
CA GLY A 63 -0.90 11.23 -28.54
C GLY A 63 -0.31 9.98 -29.20
N GLU A 64 -0.23 8.87 -28.46
CA GLU A 64 0.19 7.56 -29.00
C GLU A 64 -0.69 7.11 -30.16
N GLN A 65 -2.01 7.25 -30.01
CA GLN A 65 -2.97 6.78 -31.00
C GLN A 65 -3.02 7.63 -32.27
N THR A 66 -2.74 8.92 -32.15
CA THR A 66 -2.75 9.88 -33.26
C THR A 66 -1.36 10.16 -33.83
N ASP A 67 -0.34 9.46 -33.35
CA ASP A 67 1.07 9.70 -33.65
C ASP A 67 1.50 11.17 -33.46
N THR A 68 0.97 11.81 -32.42
CA THR A 68 1.16 13.24 -32.10
C THR A 68 1.98 13.39 -30.82
N GLU A 69 3.01 14.23 -30.84
CA GLU A 69 3.80 14.54 -29.65
C GLU A 69 3.02 15.53 -28.77
N VAL A 70 2.54 15.07 -27.62
CA VAL A 70 1.81 15.90 -26.65
C VAL A 70 2.78 16.48 -25.63
N ASN A 71 2.94 17.80 -25.65
CA ASN A 71 3.77 18.56 -24.73
C ASN A 71 2.90 19.23 -23.67
N PHE A 72 3.06 18.82 -22.43
CA PHE A 72 2.29 19.37 -21.32
C PHE A 72 2.94 20.63 -20.76
N VAL A 73 2.14 21.67 -20.55
CA VAL A 73 2.56 22.90 -19.85
C VAL A 73 1.66 23.07 -18.62
N ALA A 74 2.25 23.02 -17.44
CA ALA A 74 1.52 23.19 -16.19
C ALA A 74 1.49 24.66 -15.75
N GLY A 75 0.37 25.09 -15.18
CA GLY A 75 0.20 26.40 -14.57
C GLY A 75 -0.93 26.39 -13.55
N THR A 76 -1.19 27.54 -12.94
CA THR A 76 -2.43 27.75 -12.18
C THR A 76 -3.63 27.81 -13.13
N TRP A 77 -4.84 27.59 -12.60
CA TRP A 77 -6.07 27.64 -13.39
C TRP A 77 -6.19 28.89 -14.29
N GLU A 78 -5.93 30.08 -13.75
CA GLU A 78 -6.00 31.33 -14.51
C GLU A 78 -4.92 31.44 -15.59
N GLU A 79 -3.69 31.01 -15.27
CA GLU A 79 -2.57 30.99 -16.22
C GLU A 79 -2.87 30.06 -17.40
N THR A 80 -3.41 28.87 -17.14
CA THR A 80 -3.72 27.91 -18.21
C THR A 80 -4.76 28.46 -19.20
N LEU A 81 -5.83 29.10 -18.71
CA LEU A 81 -6.83 29.76 -19.55
C LEU A 81 -6.21 30.90 -20.37
N ASN A 82 -5.34 31.70 -19.75
CA ASN A 82 -4.65 32.80 -20.43
C ASN A 82 -3.68 32.30 -21.51
N MET A 83 -2.99 31.17 -21.28
CA MET A 83 -2.10 30.56 -22.27
C MET A 83 -2.86 30.14 -23.54
N VAL A 84 -4.04 29.53 -23.40
CA VAL A 84 -4.88 29.18 -24.56
C VAL A 84 -5.43 30.44 -25.24
N LYS A 85 -5.88 31.42 -24.45
CA LYS A 85 -6.43 32.68 -24.98
C LYS A 85 -5.42 33.52 -25.76
N THR A 86 -4.14 33.46 -25.36
CA THR A 86 -3.03 34.18 -26.00
C THR A 86 -2.32 33.37 -27.08
N GLY A 87 -2.75 32.12 -27.33
CA GLY A 87 -2.15 31.22 -28.32
C GLY A 87 -0.78 30.66 -27.92
N LYS A 88 -0.41 30.75 -26.63
CA LYS A 88 0.80 30.09 -26.09
C LYS A 88 0.61 28.58 -25.89
N ALA A 89 -0.64 28.11 -25.86
CA ALA A 89 -1.01 26.71 -25.84
C ALA A 89 -2.16 26.45 -26.80
N ASP A 90 -2.20 25.24 -27.36
CA ASP A 90 -3.18 24.85 -28.38
C ASP A 90 -4.50 24.37 -27.75
N VAL A 91 -4.39 23.68 -26.62
CA VAL A 91 -5.53 23.01 -25.98
C VAL A 91 -5.47 23.13 -24.46
N HIS A 92 -6.61 23.40 -23.84
CA HIS A 92 -6.81 23.15 -22.42
C HIS A 92 -7.21 21.69 -22.19
N SER A 93 -6.45 20.98 -21.36
CA SER A 93 -6.55 19.52 -21.17
C SER A 93 -7.94 19.02 -20.77
N GLY A 94 -8.64 19.72 -19.89
CA GLY A 94 -10.01 19.41 -19.51
C GLY A 94 -10.63 20.51 -18.65
N LEU A 95 -11.84 20.93 -18.99
CA LEU A 95 -12.60 21.93 -18.24
C LEU A 95 -14.10 21.74 -18.41
N PHE A 96 -14.88 22.29 -17.48
CA PHE A 96 -16.32 22.39 -17.62
C PHE A 96 -16.72 23.51 -18.59
N ARG A 97 -17.78 23.26 -19.36
CA ARG A 97 -18.40 24.24 -20.24
C ARG A 97 -19.26 25.22 -19.43
N ASN A 98 -19.12 26.51 -19.73
CA ASN A 98 -20.03 27.57 -19.27
C ASN A 98 -20.11 28.69 -20.32
N ASP A 99 -21.05 29.63 -20.13
CA ASP A 99 -21.33 30.68 -21.12
C ASP A 99 -20.18 31.67 -21.30
N GLN A 100 -19.49 32.03 -20.21
CA GLN A 100 -18.35 32.96 -20.25
C GLN A 100 -17.19 32.40 -21.08
N ARG A 101 -16.93 31.10 -20.98
CA ARG A 101 -15.87 30.41 -21.74
C ARG A 101 -16.30 30.10 -23.17
N ALA A 102 -17.55 29.72 -23.39
CA ALA A 102 -18.11 29.49 -24.72
C ALA A 102 -18.13 30.73 -25.62
N ALA A 103 -17.98 31.93 -25.04
CA ALA A 103 -17.76 33.14 -25.79
C ALA A 103 -16.48 33.08 -26.65
N TRP A 104 -15.42 32.42 -26.18
CA TRP A 104 -14.09 32.43 -26.80
C TRP A 104 -13.38 31.06 -26.93
N LEU A 105 -13.96 29.98 -26.41
CA LEU A 105 -13.51 28.59 -26.61
C LEU A 105 -14.57 27.77 -27.36
N ASP A 106 -14.09 26.85 -28.20
CA ASP A 106 -14.86 25.69 -28.65
C ASP A 106 -14.49 24.46 -27.80
N PHE A 107 -15.47 23.59 -27.55
CA PHE A 107 -15.32 22.45 -26.64
C PHE A 107 -15.41 21.13 -27.41
N SER A 108 -14.57 20.17 -27.04
CA SER A 108 -14.59 18.81 -27.58
C SER A 108 -15.86 18.06 -27.21
N ASP A 109 -16.02 16.85 -27.73
CA ASP A 109 -16.89 15.83 -27.15
C ASP A 109 -16.50 15.59 -25.67
N THR A 110 -17.42 15.01 -24.91
CA THR A 110 -17.19 14.71 -23.49
C THR A 110 -16.00 13.76 -23.32
N LEU A 111 -14.98 14.24 -22.60
CA LEU A 111 -13.79 13.46 -22.22
C LEU A 111 -13.96 12.74 -20.89
N HIS A 112 -14.72 13.30 -19.95
CA HIS A 112 -14.95 12.65 -18.64
C HIS A 112 -16.23 13.21 -18.01
N SER A 113 -16.72 12.61 -16.92
CA SER A 113 -17.75 13.21 -16.10
C SER A 113 -17.42 13.12 -14.61
N ILE A 114 -17.45 14.27 -13.95
CA ILE A 114 -17.15 14.42 -12.53
C ILE A 114 -18.44 14.80 -11.80
N LYS A 115 -18.67 14.16 -10.65
CA LYS A 115 -19.78 14.52 -9.77
C LYS A 115 -19.33 15.61 -8.80
N SER A 116 -20.15 16.64 -8.63
CA SER A 116 -20.08 17.63 -7.56
C SER A 116 -21.17 17.35 -6.54
N ALA A 117 -20.92 17.65 -5.27
CA ALA A 117 -21.87 17.49 -4.19
C ALA A 117 -21.71 18.61 -3.15
N PHE A 118 -22.74 18.76 -2.32
CA PHE A 118 -22.67 19.66 -1.18
C PHE A 118 -22.13 18.92 0.04
N TYR A 119 -21.26 19.57 0.80
CA TYR A 119 -20.66 19.02 2.01
C TYR A 119 -20.87 19.96 3.19
N GLN A 120 -20.98 19.37 4.37
CA GLN A 120 -21.11 20.07 5.64
C GLN A 120 -20.14 19.45 6.66
N ASN A 121 -19.84 20.18 7.72
CA ASN A 121 -19.10 19.61 8.86
C ASN A 121 -19.98 18.55 9.55
N THR A 122 -19.44 17.36 9.84
CA THR A 122 -20.16 16.22 10.45
C THR A 122 -20.75 16.57 11.82
N ASN A 123 -20.14 17.51 12.55
CA ASN A 123 -20.63 17.97 13.85
C ASN A 123 -21.79 18.98 13.75
N SER A 124 -22.14 19.42 12.54
CA SER A 124 -23.26 20.34 12.32
C SER A 124 -24.58 19.58 12.22
N GLN A 125 -25.70 20.23 12.59
CA GLN A 125 -27.02 19.63 12.40
C GLN A 125 -27.25 19.32 10.92
N PRO A 126 -27.63 18.08 10.57
CA PRO A 126 -27.99 17.72 9.21
C PRO A 126 -29.15 18.58 8.71
N PHE A 127 -29.00 19.20 7.54
CA PHE A 127 -30.05 20.00 6.93
C PHE A 127 -30.34 19.53 5.49
N SER A 128 -31.59 19.66 5.07
CA SER A 128 -32.04 19.33 3.71
C SER A 128 -31.71 20.47 2.74
N MET A 129 -31.54 20.14 1.46
CA MET A 129 -31.39 21.09 0.36
C MET A 129 -32.53 22.13 0.26
N ASP A 130 -33.66 21.91 0.94
CA ASP A 130 -34.80 22.84 0.95
C ASP A 130 -34.66 24.01 1.96
N LYS A 131 -33.57 24.08 2.74
CA LYS A 131 -33.33 25.09 3.78
C LYS A 131 -31.95 25.75 3.66
N LEU A 132 -31.66 26.36 2.51
CA LEU A 132 -30.37 26.99 2.21
C LEU A 132 -30.27 28.45 2.71
N ASP A 133 -31.40 29.07 3.07
CA ASP A 133 -31.48 30.48 3.46
C ASP A 133 -30.65 30.78 4.71
N GLY A 134 -29.79 31.81 4.62
CA GLY A 134 -28.96 32.30 5.72
C GLY A 134 -27.66 31.52 5.96
N LYS A 135 -27.34 30.51 5.14
CA LYS A 135 -26.11 29.73 5.22
C LYS A 135 -24.98 30.36 4.39
N LYS A 136 -23.74 30.17 4.85
CA LYS A 136 -22.51 30.58 4.13
C LYS A 136 -21.98 29.42 3.30
N PHE A 137 -21.87 29.62 2.00
CA PHE A 137 -21.39 28.63 1.05
C PHE A 137 -19.95 28.93 0.64
N GLY A 138 -19.04 28.02 0.91
CA GLY A 138 -17.68 28.07 0.41
C GLY A 138 -17.59 27.49 -1.01
N VAL A 139 -16.84 28.16 -1.88
CA VAL A 139 -16.42 27.65 -3.19
C VAL A 139 -15.02 28.15 -3.53
N VAL A 140 -14.33 27.47 -4.44
CA VAL A 140 -13.09 28.00 -5.01
C VAL A 140 -13.40 29.04 -6.09
N ALA A 141 -12.70 30.17 -6.06
CA ALA A 141 -12.90 31.29 -6.99
C ALA A 141 -12.71 30.85 -8.47
N GLY A 142 -13.51 31.40 -9.39
CA GLY A 142 -13.37 31.15 -10.83
C GLY A 142 -13.74 29.73 -11.33
N THR A 143 -14.21 28.85 -10.45
CA THR A 143 -14.65 27.49 -10.78
C THR A 143 -16.08 27.43 -11.34
N TYR A 144 -16.47 26.27 -11.89
CA TYR A 144 -17.85 26.03 -12.32
C TYR A 144 -18.82 26.09 -11.13
N GLN A 145 -18.41 25.57 -9.98
CA GLN A 145 -19.18 25.50 -8.75
C GLN A 145 -19.55 26.90 -8.27
N ALA A 146 -18.60 27.84 -8.33
CA ALA A 146 -18.86 29.24 -8.05
C ALA A 146 -19.87 29.87 -9.03
N ALA A 147 -19.78 29.56 -10.33
CA ALA A 147 -20.75 30.03 -11.31
C ALA A 147 -22.14 29.41 -11.10
N TYR A 148 -22.19 28.10 -10.84
CA TYR A 148 -23.41 27.33 -10.58
C TYR A 148 -24.17 27.86 -9.37
N LEU A 149 -23.48 28.12 -8.26
CA LEU A 149 -24.10 28.69 -7.07
C LEU A 149 -24.71 30.07 -7.35
N ARG A 150 -24.00 30.96 -8.05
CA ARG A 150 -24.52 32.30 -8.39
C ARG A 150 -25.74 32.25 -9.32
N GLU A 151 -25.80 31.28 -10.22
CA GLU A 151 -26.92 31.12 -11.15
C GLU A 151 -28.15 30.49 -10.48
N LYS A 152 -27.95 29.40 -9.73
CA LYS A 152 -29.05 28.60 -9.17
C LYS A 152 -29.55 29.11 -7.82
N PHE A 153 -28.69 29.80 -7.07
CA PHE A 153 -28.97 30.28 -5.73
C PHE A 153 -28.52 31.74 -5.59
N PRO A 154 -29.22 32.70 -6.22
CA PRO A 154 -28.80 34.11 -6.22
C PRO A 154 -28.83 34.78 -4.84
N ASP A 155 -29.57 34.21 -3.89
CA ASP A 155 -29.84 34.81 -2.57
C ASP A 155 -28.96 34.25 -1.42
N ILE A 156 -27.98 33.37 -1.71
CA ILE A 156 -27.08 32.79 -0.69
C ILE A 156 -25.80 33.60 -0.51
N SER A 157 -25.19 33.52 0.68
CA SER A 157 -23.88 34.14 0.94
C SER A 157 -22.76 33.22 0.47
N ILE A 158 -22.03 33.63 -0.57
CA ILE A 158 -20.89 32.87 -1.13
C ILE A 158 -19.57 33.45 -0.59
N ILE A 159 -18.70 32.58 -0.08
CA ILE A 159 -17.33 32.88 0.33
C ILE A 159 -16.38 32.17 -0.64
N GLU A 160 -15.62 32.96 -1.38
CA GLU A 160 -14.66 32.46 -2.36
C GLU A 160 -13.29 32.22 -1.69
N ASN A 161 -12.74 31.04 -1.94
CA ASN A 161 -11.43 30.60 -1.46
C ASN A 161 -10.45 30.48 -2.64
N ASP A 162 -9.16 30.62 -2.35
CA ASP A 162 -8.09 30.55 -3.35
C ASP A 162 -7.86 29.13 -3.87
N ASP A 163 -8.05 28.12 -3.02
CA ASP A 163 -7.87 26.70 -3.36
C ASP A 163 -8.79 25.76 -2.55
N HIS A 164 -8.79 24.49 -2.95
CA HIS A 164 -9.63 23.44 -2.35
C HIS A 164 -9.21 23.07 -0.91
N ASP A 165 -7.94 23.28 -0.52
CA ASP A 165 -7.44 22.96 0.81
C ASP A 165 -7.91 24.00 1.83
N ALA A 166 -7.85 25.28 1.45
CA ALA A 166 -8.43 26.38 2.20
C ALA A 166 -9.93 26.18 2.39
N LEU A 167 -10.64 25.83 1.31
CA LEU A 167 -12.09 25.61 1.33
C LEU A 167 -12.52 24.54 2.37
N ILE A 168 -11.84 23.39 2.41
CA ILE A 168 -12.13 22.33 3.38
C ILE A 168 -11.75 22.74 4.80
N THR A 169 -10.63 23.44 4.97
CA THR A 169 -10.19 23.94 6.28
C THR A 169 -11.19 24.94 6.85
N GLU A 170 -11.75 25.83 6.02
CA GLU A 170 -12.77 26.79 6.44
C GLU A 170 -14.09 26.12 6.84
N LEU A 171 -14.47 25.04 6.17
CA LEU A 171 -15.64 24.24 6.55
C LEU A 171 -15.45 23.57 7.90
N ILE A 172 -14.29 22.95 8.13
CA ILE A 172 -13.95 22.30 9.41
C ILE A 172 -13.91 23.34 10.54
N ALA A 173 -13.35 24.53 10.28
CA ALA A 173 -13.30 25.63 11.23
C ALA A 173 -14.65 26.34 11.45
N GLY A 174 -15.71 25.98 10.72
CA GLY A 174 -17.05 26.57 10.84
C GLY A 174 -17.15 28.01 10.30
N LYS A 175 -16.23 28.44 9.44
CA LYS A 175 -16.28 29.76 8.79
C LYS A 175 -17.30 29.80 7.65
N VAL A 176 -17.44 28.68 6.95
CA VAL A 176 -18.52 28.39 6.00
C VAL A 176 -19.36 27.24 6.56
N ASP A 177 -20.66 27.28 6.31
CA ASP A 177 -21.59 26.24 6.77
C ASP A 177 -21.62 25.04 5.80
N VAL A 178 -21.41 25.32 4.51
CA VAL A 178 -21.58 24.36 3.41
C VAL A 178 -20.52 24.63 2.36
N ILE A 179 -19.99 23.61 1.70
CA ILE A 179 -19.19 23.78 0.48
C ILE A 179 -19.83 23.01 -0.67
N PHE A 180 -19.67 23.51 -1.91
CA PHE A 180 -20.09 22.81 -3.11
C PHE A 180 -18.87 22.51 -3.98
N ASP A 181 -18.49 21.24 -4.06
CA ASP A 181 -17.24 20.84 -4.72
C ASP A 181 -17.28 19.39 -5.25
N GLU A 182 -16.24 18.99 -5.99
CA GLU A 182 -16.13 17.69 -6.65
C GLU A 182 -15.88 16.54 -5.68
N VAL A 183 -16.62 15.44 -5.87
CA VAL A 183 -16.57 14.26 -4.99
C VAL A 183 -15.17 13.66 -4.91
N THR A 184 -14.51 13.50 -6.06
CA THR A 184 -13.17 12.93 -6.15
C THR A 184 -12.10 13.83 -5.53
N THR A 185 -12.24 15.14 -5.70
CA THR A 185 -11.30 16.15 -5.21
C THR A 185 -11.41 16.28 -3.69
N VAL A 186 -12.63 16.40 -3.16
CA VAL A 186 -12.91 16.47 -1.72
C VAL A 186 -12.46 15.19 -1.02
N SER A 187 -12.84 14.01 -1.52
CA SER A 187 -12.44 12.73 -0.91
C SER A 187 -10.91 12.59 -0.82
N ARG A 188 -10.18 12.96 -1.88
CA ARG A 188 -8.71 12.91 -1.87
C ARG A 188 -8.12 13.87 -0.84
N ILE A 189 -8.62 15.10 -0.76
CA ILE A 189 -8.11 16.09 0.18
C ILE A 189 -8.38 15.64 1.63
N LEU A 190 -9.58 15.15 1.92
CA LEU A 190 -9.92 14.62 3.23
C LEU A 190 -9.02 13.45 3.63
N THR A 191 -8.80 12.48 2.74
CA THR A 191 -7.89 11.36 3.00
C THR A 191 -6.45 11.83 3.21
N ARG A 192 -5.95 12.79 2.40
CA ARG A 192 -4.61 13.36 2.57
C ARG A 192 -4.47 14.12 3.90
N MET A 193 -5.54 14.77 4.35
CA MET A 193 -5.57 15.52 5.62
C MET A 193 -5.90 14.63 6.83
N GLY A 194 -6.29 13.37 6.64
CA GLY A 194 -6.77 12.49 7.71
C GLY A 194 -8.09 12.95 8.33
N CYS A 195 -8.96 13.59 7.56
CA CYS A 195 -10.19 14.24 8.03
C CYS A 195 -11.48 13.60 7.50
N ASP A 196 -11.45 12.36 7.00
CA ASP A 196 -12.60 11.70 6.34
C ASP A 196 -13.87 11.61 7.23
N GLY A 197 -13.74 11.74 8.57
CA GLY A 197 -14.87 11.77 9.50
C GLY A 197 -15.42 13.16 9.85
N LEU A 198 -14.72 14.24 9.52
CA LEU A 198 -15.08 15.61 9.92
C LEU A 198 -15.98 16.34 8.91
N VAL A 199 -16.03 15.84 7.68
CA VAL A 199 -16.82 16.41 6.59
C VAL A 199 -17.73 15.33 6.05
N SER A 200 -19.02 15.60 6.01
CA SER A 200 -20.05 14.69 5.50
C SER A 200 -20.70 15.27 4.25
N ARG A 201 -20.95 14.39 3.27
CA ARG A 201 -21.71 14.73 2.07
C ARG A 201 -23.19 14.84 2.43
N ILE A 202 -23.85 15.89 1.96
CA ILE A 202 -25.30 16.03 2.09
C ILE A 202 -25.98 15.02 1.15
N PRO A 203 -26.89 14.15 1.64
CA PRO A 203 -27.62 13.20 0.79
C PRO A 203 -28.37 13.89 -0.36
N ASP A 204 -28.53 13.20 -1.48
CA ASP A 204 -29.25 13.68 -2.69
C ASP A 204 -28.76 15.00 -3.31
N SER A 205 -27.58 15.50 -2.90
CA SER A 205 -27.04 16.80 -3.32
C SER A 205 -26.14 16.75 -4.56
N THR A 206 -26.18 15.64 -5.30
CA THR A 206 -25.16 15.32 -6.32
C THR A 206 -25.54 15.81 -7.70
N THR A 207 -24.62 16.50 -8.37
CA THR A 207 -24.77 16.94 -9.77
C THR A 207 -23.59 16.45 -10.59
N ALA A 208 -23.84 15.82 -11.74
CA ALA A 208 -22.78 15.39 -12.65
C ALA A 208 -22.49 16.46 -13.71
N ASN A 209 -21.21 16.76 -13.93
CA ASN A 209 -20.72 17.70 -14.92
C ASN A 209 -19.80 16.98 -15.91
N THR A 210 -19.78 17.44 -17.16
CA THR A 210 -18.97 16.86 -18.23
C THR A 210 -17.71 17.69 -18.47
N VAL A 211 -16.57 17.01 -18.53
CA VAL A 211 -15.25 17.58 -18.81
C VAL A 211 -15.01 17.53 -20.32
N HIS A 212 -14.52 18.63 -20.87
CA HIS A 212 -14.23 18.78 -22.30
C HIS A 212 -12.84 19.39 -22.48
N ALA A 213 -12.14 19.03 -23.55
CA ALA A 213 -11.00 19.82 -24.01
C ALA A 213 -11.49 21.15 -24.56
N GLY A 214 -10.73 22.22 -24.31
CA GLY A 214 -11.02 23.55 -24.82
C GLY A 214 -9.99 23.99 -25.84
N VAL A 215 -10.43 24.44 -27.02
CA VAL A 215 -9.58 25.05 -28.04
C VAL A 215 -10.05 26.46 -28.33
N LEU A 216 -9.15 27.31 -28.83
CA LEU A 216 -9.53 28.67 -29.21
C LEU A 216 -10.62 28.64 -30.29
N LYS A 217 -11.68 29.43 -30.08
CA LYS A 217 -12.88 29.42 -30.92
C LYS A 217 -12.55 29.69 -32.38
N GLY A 218 -13.12 28.86 -33.27
CA GLY A 218 -12.87 28.88 -34.71
C GLY A 218 -11.81 27.88 -35.18
N ASN A 219 -11.09 27.18 -34.27
CA ASN A 219 -10.15 26.13 -34.64
C ASN A 219 -10.85 24.76 -34.84
N THR A 220 -11.74 24.70 -35.83
CA THR A 220 -12.58 23.51 -36.10
C THR A 220 -11.77 22.28 -36.54
N GLU A 221 -10.62 22.49 -37.18
CA GLU A 221 -9.73 21.41 -37.61
C GLU A 221 -9.12 20.69 -36.42
N LEU A 222 -8.51 21.43 -35.48
CA LEU A 222 -7.94 20.86 -34.26
C LEU A 222 -9.02 20.18 -33.41
N LEU A 223 -10.18 20.81 -33.29
CA LEU A 223 -11.30 20.24 -32.53
C LEU A 223 -11.76 18.89 -33.09
N ASN A 224 -11.91 18.79 -34.41
CA ASN A 224 -12.29 17.54 -35.06
C ASN A 224 -11.22 16.46 -34.89
N ARG A 225 -9.94 16.83 -34.96
CA ARG A 225 -8.81 15.91 -34.71
C ARG A 225 -8.84 15.38 -33.27
N ILE A 226 -9.05 16.25 -32.28
CA ILE A 226 -9.19 15.88 -30.88
C ILE A 226 -10.33 14.87 -30.70
N ASN A 227 -11.53 15.21 -31.17
CA ASN A 227 -12.72 14.35 -31.07
C ASN A 227 -12.49 12.99 -31.73
N ASN A 228 -11.93 12.98 -32.94
CA ASN A 228 -11.66 11.72 -33.63
C ASN A 228 -10.63 10.87 -32.90
N GLY A 229 -9.55 11.45 -32.38
CA GLY A 229 -8.56 10.68 -31.62
C GLY A 229 -9.16 10.04 -30.36
N PHE A 230 -9.93 10.81 -29.57
CA PHE A 230 -10.57 10.28 -28.36
C PHE A 230 -11.63 9.21 -28.64
N ARG A 231 -12.38 9.32 -29.75
CA ARG A 231 -13.38 8.30 -30.16
C ARG A 231 -12.76 6.94 -30.48
N HIS A 232 -11.48 6.87 -30.85
CA HIS A 232 -10.81 5.62 -31.17
C HIS A 232 -10.09 5.00 -29.95
N ILE A 233 -10.02 5.69 -28.81
CA ILE A 233 -9.45 5.12 -27.58
C ILE A 233 -10.42 4.05 -27.06
N LYS A 234 -9.90 2.82 -26.89
CA LYS A 234 -10.71 1.73 -26.35
C LYS A 234 -11.14 2.02 -24.91
N GLN A 235 -12.40 1.72 -24.59
CA GLN A 235 -13.00 2.01 -23.29
C GLN A 235 -12.36 1.25 -22.11
N ASP A 236 -11.79 0.07 -22.37
CA ASP A 236 -11.03 -0.70 -21.39
C ASP A 236 -9.78 0.04 -20.89
N LYS A 237 -9.03 0.71 -21.79
CA LYS A 237 -7.91 1.59 -21.41
C LYS A 237 -8.38 2.74 -20.53
N LEU A 238 -9.47 3.41 -20.89
CA LEU A 238 -10.03 4.52 -20.11
C LEU A 238 -10.55 4.05 -18.74
N SER A 239 -11.10 2.83 -18.67
CA SER A 239 -11.55 2.22 -17.42
C SER A 239 -10.41 1.90 -16.46
N LEU A 240 -9.23 1.51 -16.99
CA LEU A 240 -8.03 1.29 -16.18
C LEU A 240 -7.50 2.59 -15.56
N ILE A 241 -7.59 3.71 -16.29
CA ILE A 241 -7.22 5.04 -15.78
C ILE A 241 -8.14 5.40 -14.60
N ASP A 242 -9.46 5.29 -14.77
CA ASP A 242 -10.41 5.55 -13.69
C ASP A 242 -10.21 4.63 -12.48
N LYS A 243 -9.95 3.34 -12.71
CA LYS A 243 -9.66 2.38 -11.63
C LYS A 243 -8.41 2.75 -10.83
N ARG A 244 -7.38 3.30 -11.49
CA ARG A 244 -6.12 3.70 -10.87
C ARG A 244 -6.29 4.97 -10.01
N TRP A 245 -7.02 5.96 -10.52
CA TRP A 245 -7.08 7.30 -9.92
C TRP A 245 -8.30 7.54 -9.03
N ILE A 246 -9.38 6.76 -9.18
CA ILE A 246 -10.63 6.94 -8.43
C ILE A 246 -10.90 5.69 -7.57
N LYS A 247 -10.80 5.86 -6.25
CA LYS A 247 -10.96 4.80 -5.25
C LYS A 247 -12.36 4.20 -5.25
N ASN A 248 -13.40 5.05 -5.19
CA ASN A 248 -14.80 4.62 -5.12
C ASN A 248 -15.33 4.23 -6.51
N PRO A 249 -15.77 2.98 -6.72
CA PRO A 249 -16.27 2.54 -8.02
C PRO A 249 -17.44 3.41 -8.53
N GLU A 250 -18.36 3.78 -7.66
CA GLU A 250 -19.55 4.58 -7.99
C GLU A 250 -19.25 5.95 -8.59
N ASP A 251 -18.07 6.51 -8.33
CA ASP A 251 -17.63 7.81 -8.83
C ASP A 251 -16.79 7.73 -10.12
N ARG A 252 -16.51 6.51 -10.60
CA ARG A 252 -15.84 6.28 -11.89
C ARG A 252 -16.77 6.56 -13.06
N PHE A 253 -16.27 7.25 -14.08
CA PHE A 253 -17.01 7.54 -15.31
C PHE A 253 -16.91 6.39 -16.31
N TYR A 254 -15.69 5.89 -16.51
CA TYR A 254 -15.36 4.75 -17.36
C TYR A 254 -15.43 3.46 -16.54
N GLN A 255 -16.60 3.15 -16.01
CA GLN A 255 -16.87 1.79 -15.54
C GLN A 255 -16.98 0.89 -16.77
N LYS A 256 -16.29 -0.25 -16.76
CA LYS A 256 -16.68 -1.37 -17.62
C LYS A 256 -18.14 -1.65 -17.25
N ASN A 257 -19.07 -1.32 -18.15
CA ASN A 257 -20.54 -1.32 -18.00
C ASN A 257 -21.24 0.03 -17.75
N LYS A 258 -20.97 1.05 -18.59
CA LYS A 258 -22.06 1.92 -19.08
C LYS A 258 -22.68 1.43 -20.41
N ALA A 259 -22.22 0.29 -20.92
CA ALA A 259 -23.15 -0.69 -21.46
C ALA A 259 -23.73 -1.39 -20.23
N GLY A 260 -24.82 -0.84 -19.68
CA GLY A 260 -25.59 -1.63 -18.73
C GLY A 260 -25.87 -2.97 -19.39
N PHE A 261 -25.78 -4.06 -18.64
CA PHE A 261 -26.92 -4.95 -18.70
C PHE A 261 -28.10 -4.09 -18.25
N GLU A 262 -28.69 -3.32 -19.18
CA GLU A 262 -30.00 -2.76 -18.95
C GLU A 262 -30.84 -3.99 -18.67
N VAL A 263 -31.28 -4.13 -17.42
CA VAL A 263 -32.01 -5.32 -17.04
C VAL A 263 -33.30 -5.29 -17.86
N VAL A 264 -33.32 -6.08 -18.93
CA VAL A 264 -34.44 -6.10 -19.87
C VAL A 264 -35.60 -6.78 -19.17
N LEU A 265 -36.48 -5.95 -18.59
CA LEU A 265 -37.72 -6.37 -17.98
C LEU A 265 -38.82 -6.39 -19.03
N THR A 266 -39.60 -7.46 -19.02
CA THR A 266 -40.87 -7.57 -19.75
C THR A 266 -41.90 -6.61 -19.16
N ASP A 267 -42.95 -6.31 -19.90
CA ASP A 267 -44.02 -5.41 -19.41
C ASP A 267 -44.74 -5.99 -18.19
N GLU A 268 -44.86 -7.33 -18.11
CA GLU A 268 -45.40 -8.03 -16.95
C GLU A 268 -44.53 -7.81 -15.70
N GLU A 269 -43.21 -7.93 -15.83
CA GLU A 269 -42.26 -7.72 -14.74
C GLU A 269 -42.22 -6.26 -14.29
N LYS A 270 -42.27 -5.29 -15.23
CA LYS A 270 -42.36 -3.86 -14.91
C LYS A 270 -43.64 -3.55 -14.14
N SER A 271 -44.77 -4.12 -14.56
CA SER A 271 -46.05 -3.95 -13.85
C SER A 271 -46.01 -4.60 -12.47
N TYR A 272 -45.33 -5.73 -12.32
CA TYR A 272 -45.12 -6.38 -11.03
C TYR A 272 -44.34 -5.46 -10.07
N ILE A 273 -43.20 -4.92 -10.50
CA ILE A 273 -42.36 -4.03 -9.69
C ILE A 273 -43.12 -2.78 -9.25
N GLN A 274 -43.92 -2.19 -10.14
CA GLN A 274 -44.75 -1.02 -9.79
C GLN A 274 -45.81 -1.33 -8.71
N LYS A 275 -46.36 -2.55 -8.70
CA LYS A 275 -47.34 -3.00 -7.70
C LYS A 275 -46.70 -3.45 -6.38
N HIS A 276 -45.46 -3.92 -6.45
CA HIS A 276 -44.71 -4.50 -5.34
C HIS A 276 -43.33 -3.83 -5.23
N PRO A 277 -43.25 -2.53 -4.89
CA PRO A 277 -41.98 -1.79 -4.89
C PRO A 277 -40.99 -2.30 -3.82
N SER A 278 -41.49 -3.03 -2.81
CA SER A 278 -40.68 -3.59 -1.75
C SER A 278 -41.05 -5.05 -1.48
N LEU A 279 -40.03 -5.88 -1.22
CA LEU A 279 -40.17 -7.31 -0.95
C LEU A 279 -39.94 -7.62 0.53
N SER A 280 -40.83 -8.40 1.12
CA SER A 280 -40.65 -9.00 2.44
C SER A 280 -39.82 -10.28 2.37
N LEU A 281 -38.70 -10.33 3.08
CA LEU A 281 -37.79 -11.47 3.05
C LEU A 281 -37.88 -12.33 4.32
N THR A 282 -37.77 -13.65 4.18
CA THR A 282 -37.44 -14.49 5.34
C THR A 282 -36.02 -14.17 5.80
N SER A 283 -35.82 -13.94 7.09
CA SER A 283 -34.48 -13.83 7.68
C SER A 283 -34.24 -14.95 8.69
N THR A 284 -33.09 -15.61 8.62
CA THR A 284 -32.60 -16.54 9.64
C THR A 284 -31.50 -15.87 10.47
N PRO A 285 -31.83 -15.15 11.56
CA PRO A 285 -30.89 -14.22 12.21
C PRO A 285 -29.64 -14.88 12.85
N ASN A 286 -29.62 -16.22 12.93
CA ASN A 286 -28.61 -17.00 13.65
C ASN A 286 -27.75 -17.88 12.72
N TRP A 287 -27.54 -17.48 11.45
CA TRP A 287 -26.74 -18.26 10.51
C TRP A 287 -25.60 -17.46 9.87
N PRO A 288 -24.65 -16.96 10.68
CA PRO A 288 -23.54 -16.17 10.17
C PRO A 288 -22.52 -17.04 9.39
N PRO A 289 -21.86 -16.51 8.34
CA PRO A 289 -21.99 -15.17 7.79
C PRO A 289 -23.09 -15.01 6.73
N PHE A 290 -23.93 -16.03 6.49
CA PHE A 290 -24.93 -15.97 5.43
C PHE A 290 -26.10 -15.05 5.75
N GLU A 291 -26.66 -15.19 6.96
CA GLU A 291 -27.78 -14.40 7.44
C GLU A 291 -27.60 -14.07 8.93
N MET A 292 -27.59 -12.78 9.25
CA MET A 292 -27.45 -12.29 10.61
C MET A 292 -28.28 -11.03 10.85
N LYS A 293 -28.73 -10.88 12.09
CA LYS A 293 -29.27 -9.62 12.59
C LYS A 293 -28.15 -8.89 13.34
N GLN A 294 -27.84 -7.67 12.93
CA GLN A 294 -26.89 -6.81 13.65
C GLN A 294 -27.56 -6.17 14.88
N ASP A 295 -26.74 -5.59 15.77
CA ASP A 295 -27.20 -4.96 17.01
C ASP A 295 -28.14 -3.76 16.75
N ASP A 296 -27.94 -3.06 15.64
CA ASP A 296 -28.81 -1.98 15.14
C ASP A 296 -30.12 -2.49 14.50
N CYS A 297 -30.38 -3.80 14.58
CA CYS A 297 -31.48 -4.51 13.94
C CYS A 297 -31.44 -4.56 12.40
N SER A 298 -30.33 -4.14 11.76
CA SER A 298 -30.16 -4.30 10.31
C SER A 298 -29.95 -5.76 9.93
N TYR A 299 -30.38 -6.12 8.70
CA TYR A 299 -30.18 -7.45 8.12
C TYR A 299 -28.89 -7.46 7.31
N ALA A 300 -27.92 -8.23 7.80
CA ALA A 300 -26.61 -8.37 7.21
C ALA A 300 -26.29 -9.84 6.91
N GLY A 301 -25.21 -10.05 6.17
CA GLY A 301 -24.75 -11.37 5.75
C GLY A 301 -24.74 -11.52 4.23
N ILE A 302 -24.06 -12.57 3.77
CA ILE A 302 -23.83 -12.83 2.35
C ILE A 302 -25.16 -12.94 1.59
N ALA A 303 -26.12 -13.73 2.09
CA ALA A 303 -27.42 -13.91 1.44
C ALA A 303 -28.23 -12.60 1.43
N ALA A 304 -28.12 -11.80 2.50
CA ALA A 304 -28.78 -10.49 2.60
C ALA A 304 -28.24 -9.53 1.54
N ASP A 305 -26.92 -9.43 1.40
CA ASP A 305 -26.26 -8.48 0.52
C ASP A 305 -26.43 -8.84 -0.96
N PHE A 306 -26.29 -10.13 -1.33
CA PHE A 306 -26.61 -10.57 -2.70
C PHE A 306 -28.05 -10.25 -3.09
N THR A 307 -28.99 -10.46 -2.17
CA THR A 307 -30.41 -10.20 -2.43
C THR A 307 -30.69 -8.70 -2.51
N ARG A 308 -30.06 -7.88 -1.66
CA ARG A 308 -30.18 -6.42 -1.68
C ARG A 308 -29.66 -5.84 -2.99
N VAL A 309 -28.47 -6.25 -3.41
CA VAL A 309 -27.88 -5.78 -4.67
C VAL A 309 -28.72 -6.25 -5.85
N ALA A 310 -29.14 -7.53 -5.89
CA ALA A 310 -29.99 -8.04 -6.96
C ALA A 310 -31.33 -7.29 -7.07
N ALA A 311 -32.00 -7.03 -5.94
CA ALA A 311 -33.25 -6.27 -5.91
C ALA A 311 -33.04 -4.81 -6.38
N GLY A 312 -31.96 -4.17 -5.93
CA GLY A 312 -31.61 -2.81 -6.36
C GLY A 312 -31.37 -2.68 -7.87
N LYS A 313 -30.75 -3.69 -8.50
CA LYS A 313 -30.52 -3.72 -9.97
C LYS A 313 -31.81 -3.74 -10.79
N VAL A 314 -32.93 -4.12 -10.19
CA VAL A 314 -34.26 -4.20 -10.84
C VAL A 314 -35.26 -3.19 -10.27
N GLY A 315 -34.81 -2.27 -9.41
CA GLY A 315 -35.64 -1.22 -8.82
C GLY A 315 -36.60 -1.71 -7.74
N LEU A 316 -36.24 -2.77 -7.01
CA LEU A 316 -36.98 -3.27 -5.85
C LEU A 316 -36.22 -2.97 -4.55
N ASP A 317 -36.96 -2.58 -3.52
CA ASP A 317 -36.46 -2.50 -2.15
C ASP A 317 -36.66 -3.85 -1.42
N ILE A 318 -35.91 -4.09 -0.34
CA ILE A 318 -36.06 -5.27 0.51
C ILE A 318 -36.35 -4.88 1.95
N ASN A 319 -37.25 -5.63 2.58
CA ASN A 319 -37.66 -5.49 3.97
C ASN A 319 -37.52 -6.85 4.69
N PRO A 320 -36.51 -7.03 5.55
CA PRO A 320 -36.31 -8.29 6.24
C PRO A 320 -37.36 -8.49 7.35
N VAL A 321 -37.90 -9.71 7.45
CA VAL A 321 -38.76 -10.12 8.56
C VAL A 321 -38.00 -11.12 9.42
N PHE A 322 -37.67 -10.71 10.64
CA PHE A 322 -36.95 -11.54 11.61
C PHE A 322 -37.92 -12.38 12.44
N ASP A 323 -37.74 -13.71 12.43
CA ASP A 323 -38.43 -14.66 13.28
C ASP A 323 -37.46 -15.81 13.59
N THR A 324 -37.51 -16.33 14.82
CA THR A 324 -36.67 -17.45 15.23
C THR A 324 -37.29 -18.81 14.92
N ASN A 325 -38.57 -18.85 14.51
CA ASN A 325 -39.26 -20.08 14.14
C ASN A 325 -39.18 -20.36 12.63
N TRP A 326 -38.25 -21.26 12.27
CA TRP A 326 -38.04 -21.68 10.88
C TRP A 326 -39.28 -22.26 10.19
N GLN A 327 -40.08 -23.09 10.89
CA GLN A 327 -41.29 -23.66 10.32
C GLN A 327 -42.33 -22.57 10.00
N ALA A 328 -42.48 -21.59 10.89
CA ALA A 328 -43.39 -20.47 10.66
C ALA A 328 -42.96 -19.63 9.45
N HIS A 329 -41.66 -19.41 9.23
CA HIS A 329 -41.15 -18.73 8.04
C HIS A 329 -41.43 -19.48 6.74
N MET A 330 -41.24 -20.80 6.73
CA MET A 330 -41.54 -21.60 5.53
C MET A 330 -43.03 -21.61 5.19
N GLU A 331 -43.91 -21.64 6.20
CA GLU A 331 -45.36 -21.51 5.99
C GLU A 331 -45.76 -20.10 5.53
N LYS A 332 -45.14 -19.04 6.06
CA LYS A 332 -45.37 -17.66 5.60
C LYS A 332 -44.93 -17.47 4.15
N LEU A 333 -43.79 -18.05 3.75
CA LEU A 333 -43.31 -18.05 2.36
C LEU A 333 -44.29 -18.80 1.44
N LYS A 334 -44.72 -20.00 1.84
CA LYS A 334 -45.69 -20.83 1.10
C LYS A 334 -47.09 -20.23 0.99
N THR A 335 -47.45 -19.32 1.90
CA THR A 335 -48.75 -18.62 1.88
C THR A 335 -48.67 -17.23 1.27
N GLY A 336 -47.51 -16.85 0.71
CA GLY A 336 -47.29 -15.53 0.10
C GLY A 336 -47.32 -14.37 1.10
N LYS A 337 -47.21 -14.64 2.41
CA LYS A 337 -47.04 -13.62 3.46
C LYS A 337 -45.60 -13.11 3.56
N LEU A 338 -44.66 -13.87 3.00
CA LEU A 338 -43.29 -13.45 2.74
C LEU A 338 -43.03 -13.68 1.24
N ASP A 339 -42.34 -12.75 0.60
CA ASP A 339 -42.15 -12.74 -0.85
C ASP A 339 -41.02 -13.67 -1.28
N ALA A 340 -39.89 -13.67 -0.55
CA ALA A 340 -38.71 -14.45 -0.92
C ALA A 340 -37.89 -14.94 0.28
N ALA A 341 -37.12 -16.00 0.05
CA ALA A 341 -36.18 -16.58 1.01
C ALA A 341 -34.78 -16.71 0.40
N PRO A 342 -33.81 -15.88 0.82
CA PRO A 342 -32.55 -15.73 0.12
C PRO A 342 -31.56 -16.89 0.35
N GLY A 343 -31.63 -17.60 1.48
CA GLY A 343 -30.62 -18.59 1.89
C GLY A 343 -31.02 -20.07 1.74
N LEU A 344 -31.78 -20.47 0.72
CA LEU A 344 -32.31 -21.84 0.61
C LEU A 344 -31.58 -22.72 -0.41
N ASN A 345 -31.31 -23.97 0.01
CA ASN A 345 -30.91 -25.04 -0.91
C ASN A 345 -32.14 -25.64 -1.60
N GLU A 346 -32.00 -25.90 -2.90
CA GLU A 346 -32.98 -26.64 -3.71
C GLU A 346 -33.01 -28.12 -3.29
N THR A 347 -34.19 -28.68 -3.07
CA THR A 347 -34.36 -30.12 -2.77
C THR A 347 -35.64 -30.65 -3.43
N PRO A 348 -35.73 -31.95 -3.74
CA PRO A 348 -36.96 -32.53 -4.31
C PRO A 348 -38.23 -32.28 -3.49
N LYS A 349 -38.09 -32.15 -2.17
CA LYS A 349 -39.21 -31.81 -1.28
C LYS A 349 -39.65 -30.35 -1.45
N ARG A 350 -38.70 -29.42 -1.54
CA ARG A 350 -38.96 -27.98 -1.64
C ARG A 350 -39.45 -27.55 -3.02
N LEU A 351 -39.06 -28.25 -4.09
CA LEU A 351 -39.55 -28.00 -5.45
C LEU A 351 -41.07 -28.20 -5.61
N LYS A 352 -41.73 -28.84 -4.64
CA LYS A 352 -43.20 -28.97 -4.63
C LYS A 352 -43.92 -27.68 -4.25
N ASP A 353 -43.23 -26.82 -3.50
CA ASP A 353 -43.80 -25.62 -2.88
C ASP A 353 -43.13 -24.31 -3.38
N PHE A 354 -41.91 -24.37 -3.90
CA PHE A 354 -41.12 -23.19 -4.27
C PHE A 354 -40.45 -23.31 -5.64
N VAL A 355 -40.17 -22.16 -6.26
CA VAL A 355 -39.27 -22.01 -7.41
C VAL A 355 -38.02 -21.23 -7.00
N PHE A 356 -36.89 -21.53 -7.64
CA PHE A 356 -35.56 -21.05 -7.22
C PHE A 356 -34.85 -20.27 -8.33
N THR A 357 -34.03 -19.30 -7.95
CA THR A 357 -33.00 -18.71 -8.83
C THR A 357 -31.86 -19.70 -9.09
N LYS A 358 -30.97 -19.34 -10.02
CA LYS A 358 -29.61 -19.88 -10.11
C LYS A 358 -28.86 -19.64 -8.79
N PRO A 359 -27.87 -20.48 -8.45
CA PRO A 359 -27.13 -20.31 -7.21
C PRO A 359 -26.26 -19.07 -7.30
N TYR A 360 -26.26 -18.26 -6.23
CA TYR A 360 -25.41 -17.08 -6.16
C TYR A 360 -24.18 -17.31 -5.28
N ILE A 361 -24.15 -18.35 -4.45
CA ILE A 361 -22.95 -18.81 -3.75
C ILE A 361 -23.00 -20.33 -3.60
N GLU A 362 -21.83 -20.95 -3.72
CA GLU A 362 -21.60 -22.34 -3.41
C GLU A 362 -20.78 -22.44 -2.13
N TYR A 363 -21.03 -23.47 -1.34
CA TYR A 363 -20.25 -23.77 -0.15
C TYR A 363 -20.09 -25.27 -0.01
N TYR A 364 -19.01 -25.68 0.64
CA TYR A 364 -18.70 -27.08 0.84
C TYR A 364 -18.82 -27.45 2.31
N SER A 365 -18.96 -28.76 2.56
CA SER A 365 -18.70 -29.30 3.88
C SER A 365 -17.23 -29.61 3.99
N ALA A 366 -16.59 -29.14 5.05
CA ALA A 366 -15.16 -29.30 5.28
C ALA A 366 -14.90 -30.00 6.62
N ILE A 367 -13.72 -30.61 6.70
CA ILE A 367 -13.20 -31.29 7.87
C ILE A 367 -12.32 -30.30 8.62
N PHE A 368 -12.66 -30.07 9.89
CA PHE A 368 -11.90 -29.24 10.81
C PHE A 368 -11.34 -30.11 11.93
N THR A 369 -10.08 -29.89 12.28
CA THR A 369 -9.44 -30.55 13.42
C THR A 369 -8.46 -29.59 14.10
N THR A 370 -7.78 -30.03 15.15
CA THR A 370 -6.79 -29.20 15.83
C THR A 370 -5.47 -29.11 15.05
N ALA A 371 -4.75 -27.99 15.16
CA ALA A 371 -3.58 -27.75 14.31
C ALA A 371 -2.43 -28.74 14.56
N ASP A 372 -2.29 -29.18 15.81
CA ASP A 372 -1.34 -30.17 16.32
C ASP A 372 -1.63 -31.61 15.88
N ARG A 373 -2.81 -31.87 15.29
CA ARG A 373 -3.20 -33.22 14.89
C ARG A 373 -2.68 -33.58 13.50
N GLU A 374 -1.96 -34.70 13.43
CA GLU A 374 -1.32 -35.22 12.20
C GLU A 374 -1.89 -36.55 11.73
N ASP A 375 -2.98 -37.06 12.30
CA ASP A 375 -3.59 -38.32 11.89
C ASP A 375 -4.91 -38.13 11.12
N VAL A 376 -5.27 -36.89 10.80
CA VAL A 376 -6.47 -36.52 10.02
C VAL A 376 -6.06 -35.55 8.92
N PHE A 377 -5.94 -36.05 7.68
CA PHE A 377 -5.62 -35.26 6.48
C PHE A 377 -6.65 -35.37 5.36
N SER A 378 -7.43 -36.44 5.37
CA SER A 378 -8.40 -36.77 4.33
C SER A 378 -9.71 -37.31 4.93
N PRO A 379 -10.82 -37.33 4.17
CA PRO A 379 -12.06 -37.99 4.58
C PRO A 379 -11.87 -39.47 4.98
N GLU A 380 -10.90 -40.15 4.40
CA GLU A 380 -10.58 -41.55 4.66
C GLU A 380 -10.02 -41.75 6.08
N ASP A 381 -9.25 -40.80 6.59
CA ASP A 381 -8.57 -40.91 7.89
C ASP A 381 -9.53 -40.80 9.10
N LEU A 382 -10.79 -40.45 8.85
CA LEU A 382 -11.83 -40.38 9.88
C LEU A 382 -12.34 -41.76 10.33
N ALA A 383 -11.88 -42.85 9.70
CA ALA A 383 -12.26 -44.20 10.09
C ALA A 383 -11.91 -44.48 11.57
N GLY A 384 -12.92 -44.87 12.36
CA GLY A 384 -12.79 -45.14 13.80
C GLY A 384 -12.75 -43.90 14.70
N LYS A 385 -12.71 -42.69 14.13
CA LYS A 385 -12.66 -41.41 14.84
C LYS A 385 -14.04 -40.93 15.28
N THR A 386 -14.07 -40.08 16.31
CA THR A 386 -15.26 -39.40 16.80
C THR A 386 -15.43 -38.06 16.10
N VAL A 387 -16.49 -37.89 15.32
CA VAL A 387 -16.73 -36.69 14.51
C VAL A 387 -17.94 -35.93 15.02
N ALA A 388 -17.73 -34.65 15.36
CA ALA A 388 -18.80 -33.73 15.72
C ALA A 388 -19.63 -33.37 14.49
N LEU A 389 -20.96 -33.35 14.63
CA LEU A 389 -21.92 -33.03 13.56
C LEU A 389 -23.11 -32.29 14.14
N GLU A 390 -23.65 -31.30 13.43
CA GLU A 390 -24.87 -30.63 13.89
C GLU A 390 -26.10 -31.54 13.78
N GLU A 391 -26.87 -31.56 14.87
CA GLU A 391 -28.12 -32.29 14.93
C GLU A 391 -29.11 -31.78 13.87
N GLY A 392 -29.71 -32.69 13.12
CA GLY A 392 -30.68 -32.36 12.07
C GLY A 392 -30.10 -31.91 10.74
N TYR A 393 -28.77 -31.84 10.59
CA TYR A 393 -28.12 -31.55 9.31
C TYR A 393 -28.09 -32.80 8.42
N ALA A 394 -27.95 -32.61 7.10
CA ALA A 394 -28.00 -33.72 6.15
C ALA A 394 -26.88 -34.74 6.36
N ILE A 395 -25.69 -34.26 6.73
CA ILE A 395 -24.52 -35.11 7.00
C ILE A 395 -24.80 -36.03 8.18
N ALA A 396 -25.32 -35.51 9.30
CA ALA A 396 -25.69 -36.31 10.47
C ALA A 396 -26.73 -37.40 10.17
N ARG A 397 -27.62 -37.17 9.20
CA ARG A 397 -28.61 -38.18 8.78
C ARG A 397 -28.03 -39.28 7.89
N ASN A 398 -27.13 -38.92 7.00
CA ASN A 398 -26.63 -39.83 5.95
C ASN A 398 -25.36 -40.58 6.37
N LEU A 399 -24.55 -39.99 7.25
CA LEU A 399 -23.25 -40.54 7.66
C LEU A 399 -23.31 -41.99 8.17
N PRO A 400 -24.31 -42.43 8.97
CA PRO A 400 -24.39 -43.83 9.41
C PRO A 400 -24.57 -44.83 8.26
N THR A 401 -25.12 -44.40 7.13
CA THR A 401 -25.30 -45.26 5.94
C THR A 401 -24.06 -45.21 5.06
N ASP A 402 -23.49 -44.01 4.88
CA ASP A 402 -22.39 -43.78 3.94
C ASP A 402 -21.03 -44.21 4.51
N ARG A 403 -20.79 -44.00 5.81
CA ARG A 403 -19.53 -44.22 6.52
C ARG A 403 -19.78 -44.72 7.96
N PRO A 404 -20.25 -45.97 8.12
CA PRO A 404 -20.54 -46.56 9.44
C PRO A 404 -19.29 -46.76 10.31
N ASP A 405 -18.10 -46.64 9.71
CA ASP A 405 -16.81 -46.66 10.38
C ASP A 405 -16.53 -45.40 11.22
N ILE A 406 -17.28 -44.32 11.05
CA ILE A 406 -17.11 -43.05 11.78
C ILE A 406 -18.06 -43.00 12.99
N LYS A 407 -17.53 -42.66 14.18
CA LYS A 407 -18.34 -42.47 15.39
C LYS A 407 -18.90 -41.05 15.42
N MET A 408 -20.21 -40.89 15.57
CA MET A 408 -20.83 -39.55 15.55
C MET A 408 -20.98 -38.95 16.96
N LEU A 409 -20.68 -37.66 17.08
CA LEU A 409 -21.05 -36.82 18.21
C LEU A 409 -22.02 -35.72 17.74
N LEU A 410 -23.30 -35.83 18.08
CA LEU A 410 -24.30 -34.83 17.70
C LEU A 410 -24.24 -33.62 18.63
N VAL A 411 -24.22 -32.42 18.04
CA VAL A 411 -24.17 -31.14 18.76
C VAL A 411 -25.26 -30.17 18.26
N LYS A 412 -25.58 -29.16 19.07
CA LYS A 412 -26.70 -28.25 18.79
C LYS A 412 -26.37 -27.09 17.84
N SER A 413 -25.08 -26.78 17.63
CA SER A 413 -24.63 -25.67 16.79
C SER A 413 -23.22 -25.90 16.25
N THR A 414 -22.85 -25.21 15.17
CA THR A 414 -21.49 -25.23 14.63
C THR A 414 -20.46 -24.77 15.66
N GLN A 415 -20.78 -23.76 16.48
CA GLN A 415 -19.90 -23.33 17.58
C GLN A 415 -19.64 -24.47 18.58
N ALA A 416 -20.69 -25.18 19.00
CA ALA A 416 -20.54 -26.33 19.90
C ALA A 416 -19.74 -27.48 19.25
N ALA A 417 -19.78 -27.61 17.92
CA ALA A 417 -18.98 -28.58 17.19
C ALA A 417 -17.50 -28.22 17.23
N LEU A 418 -17.16 -26.96 16.95
CA LEU A 418 -15.80 -26.44 17.02
C LEU A 418 -15.23 -26.54 18.45
N GLU A 419 -16.03 -26.22 19.47
CA GLU A 419 -15.67 -26.39 20.87
C GLU A 419 -15.46 -27.87 21.26
N ALA A 420 -16.24 -28.80 20.70
CA ALA A 420 -16.05 -30.23 20.94
C ALA A 420 -14.69 -30.71 20.40
N VAL A 421 -14.23 -30.16 19.27
CA VAL A 421 -12.92 -30.47 18.70
C VAL A 421 -11.80 -29.86 19.56
N THR A 422 -11.88 -28.58 19.92
CA THR A 422 -10.83 -27.93 20.74
C THR A 422 -10.72 -28.51 22.15
N THR A 423 -11.82 -29.01 22.71
CA THR A 423 -11.83 -29.66 24.03
C THR A 423 -11.50 -31.16 23.99
N GLY A 424 -11.22 -31.72 22.80
CA GLY A 424 -10.88 -33.13 22.62
C GLY A 424 -12.05 -34.11 22.81
N LYS A 425 -13.30 -33.62 22.86
CA LYS A 425 -14.51 -34.47 22.87
C LYS A 425 -14.80 -35.09 21.51
N ALA A 426 -14.33 -34.45 20.44
CA ALA A 426 -14.34 -34.97 19.08
C ALA A 426 -12.94 -34.87 18.48
N ASP A 427 -12.64 -35.81 17.59
CA ASP A 427 -11.41 -35.89 16.83
C ASP A 427 -11.40 -34.92 15.63
N ALA A 428 -12.58 -34.69 15.06
CA ALA A 428 -12.79 -33.75 13.97
C ALA A 428 -14.24 -33.24 13.97
N TYR A 429 -14.50 -32.19 13.21
CA TYR A 429 -15.84 -31.69 12.90
C TYR A 429 -16.03 -31.69 11.38
N ILE A 430 -17.19 -32.17 10.92
CA ILE A 430 -17.61 -32.03 9.52
C ILE A 430 -18.81 -31.09 9.47
N GLY A 431 -18.67 -29.96 8.78
CA GLY A 431 -19.82 -29.12 8.47
C GLY A 431 -19.47 -27.94 7.58
N ASN A 432 -20.31 -26.91 7.57
CA ASN A 432 -20.24 -25.85 6.56
C ASN A 432 -18.92 -25.06 6.67
N GLN A 433 -18.12 -25.10 5.60
CA GLN A 433 -16.81 -24.44 5.51
C GLN A 433 -16.89 -22.95 5.85
N VAL A 434 -17.84 -22.24 5.23
CA VAL A 434 -17.97 -20.78 5.33
C VAL A 434 -18.38 -20.36 6.73
N VAL A 435 -19.33 -21.09 7.33
CA VAL A 435 -19.79 -20.84 8.71
C VAL A 435 -18.66 -21.12 9.70
N ALA A 436 -17.99 -22.27 9.56
CA ALA A 436 -16.95 -22.69 10.48
C ALA A 436 -15.75 -21.76 10.44
N SER A 437 -15.24 -21.41 9.26
CA SER A 437 -14.12 -20.46 9.11
C SER A 437 -14.45 -19.08 9.69
N TYR A 438 -15.67 -18.57 9.43
CA TYR A 438 -16.13 -17.32 10.03
C TYR A 438 -16.16 -17.38 11.56
N LEU A 439 -16.68 -18.46 12.15
CA LEU A 439 -16.78 -18.61 13.60
C LEU A 439 -15.42 -18.83 14.27
N ILE A 440 -14.52 -19.60 13.66
CA ILE A 440 -13.14 -19.78 14.13
C ILE A 440 -12.46 -18.42 14.28
N LYS A 441 -12.61 -17.56 13.27
CA LYS A 441 -12.06 -16.20 13.29
C LYS A 441 -12.79 -15.31 14.31
N LYS A 442 -14.12 -15.27 14.26
CA LYS A 442 -14.94 -14.38 15.12
C LYS A 442 -14.70 -14.62 16.60
N PHE A 443 -14.57 -15.88 17.00
CA PHE A 443 -14.33 -16.26 18.40
C PHE A 443 -12.85 -16.45 18.72
N THR A 444 -11.94 -16.10 17.78
CA THR A 444 -10.49 -16.22 17.93
C THR A 444 -10.11 -17.58 18.51
N LEU A 445 -10.63 -18.66 17.93
CA LEU A 445 -10.36 -20.03 18.40
C LEU A 445 -8.98 -20.45 17.87
N PRO A 446 -7.89 -20.27 18.66
CA PRO A 446 -6.57 -20.63 18.19
C PRO A 446 -6.49 -22.16 18.20
N ASN A 447 -5.65 -22.74 17.33
CA ASN A 447 -5.46 -24.20 17.23
C ASN A 447 -6.59 -25.00 16.53
N LEU A 448 -7.39 -24.38 15.66
CA LEU A 448 -8.23 -25.11 14.70
C LEU A 448 -7.73 -24.88 13.28
N LYS A 449 -7.71 -25.94 12.46
CA LYS A 449 -7.37 -25.89 11.04
C LYS A 449 -8.44 -26.57 10.19
N LEU A 450 -8.71 -25.99 9.02
CA LEU A 450 -9.41 -26.68 7.93
C LEU A 450 -8.40 -27.61 7.25
N VAL A 451 -8.73 -28.89 7.18
CA VAL A 451 -7.84 -29.93 6.66
C VAL A 451 -8.15 -30.27 5.21
N SER A 452 -9.41 -30.60 4.92
CA SER A 452 -9.85 -31.01 3.59
C SER A 452 -11.35 -30.83 3.43
N LEU A 453 -11.83 -30.87 2.20
CA LEU A 453 -13.27 -30.94 1.92
C LEU A 453 -13.78 -32.36 2.18
N TRP A 454 -14.93 -32.48 2.83
CA TRP A 454 -15.58 -33.78 3.08
C TRP A 454 -16.01 -34.43 1.76
N ARG A 455 -16.63 -33.64 0.87
CA ARG A 455 -17.05 -34.01 -0.47
C ARG A 455 -17.02 -32.80 -1.38
N THR A 456 -16.49 -32.97 -2.60
CA THR A 456 -16.44 -31.94 -3.65
C THR A 456 -17.52 -32.12 -4.71
N ASP A 457 -18.13 -33.30 -4.78
CA ASP A 457 -19.10 -33.66 -5.80
C ASP A 457 -20.53 -33.19 -5.51
N LEU A 458 -20.80 -32.73 -4.28
CA LEU A 458 -22.11 -32.23 -3.85
C LEU A 458 -21.98 -30.90 -3.07
N PRO A 459 -21.72 -29.77 -3.77
CA PRO A 459 -21.72 -28.47 -3.12
C PRO A 459 -23.12 -28.08 -2.63
N GLY A 460 -23.17 -27.40 -1.48
CA GLY A 460 -24.33 -26.64 -1.08
C GLY A 460 -24.47 -25.41 -1.99
N GLN A 461 -25.69 -25.11 -2.41
CA GLN A 461 -25.98 -24.08 -3.39
C GLN A 461 -27.08 -23.17 -2.85
N LEU A 462 -26.71 -21.98 -2.38
CA LEU A 462 -27.69 -21.02 -1.91
C LEU A 462 -28.32 -20.28 -3.07
N ARG A 463 -29.65 -20.24 -3.02
CA ARG A 463 -30.54 -19.68 -4.03
C ARG A 463 -31.62 -18.86 -3.33
N ILE A 464 -32.16 -17.89 -4.05
CA ILE A 464 -33.37 -17.20 -3.61
C ILE A 464 -34.55 -18.06 -4.01
N ALA A 465 -35.35 -18.48 -3.02
CA ALA A 465 -36.60 -19.19 -3.23
C ALA A 465 -37.77 -18.22 -3.16
N VAL A 466 -38.76 -18.44 -4.01
CA VAL A 466 -40.05 -17.75 -3.94
C VAL A 466 -41.17 -18.78 -4.08
N ASP A 467 -42.38 -18.36 -3.72
CA ASP A 467 -43.57 -19.19 -3.88
C ASP A 467 -43.70 -19.69 -5.33
N LYS A 468 -44.05 -20.97 -5.51
CA LYS A 468 -44.14 -21.59 -6.84
C LYS A 468 -45.17 -20.91 -7.76
N ASP A 469 -46.19 -20.28 -7.18
CA ASP A 469 -47.25 -19.61 -7.91
C ASP A 469 -46.84 -18.16 -8.29
N ASN A 470 -45.62 -17.74 -7.95
CA ASN A 470 -45.03 -16.46 -8.32
C ASN A 470 -43.71 -16.59 -9.11
N PRO A 471 -43.72 -17.19 -10.31
CA PRO A 471 -42.52 -17.32 -11.16
C PRO A 471 -42.03 -15.97 -11.71
N VAL A 472 -42.90 -14.95 -11.75
CA VAL A 472 -42.55 -13.59 -12.21
C VAL A 472 -41.51 -12.98 -11.28
N LEU A 473 -41.74 -13.05 -9.95
CA LEU A 473 -40.77 -12.56 -8.96
C LEU A 473 -39.43 -13.30 -9.04
N LYS A 474 -39.45 -14.63 -9.24
CA LYS A 474 -38.22 -15.42 -9.45
C LYS A 474 -37.41 -14.87 -10.63
N ASN A 475 -38.07 -14.58 -11.75
CA ASN A 475 -37.40 -14.12 -12.96
C ASN A 475 -36.83 -12.70 -12.80
N ILE A 476 -37.56 -11.82 -12.11
CA ILE A 476 -37.08 -10.48 -11.75
C ILE A 476 -35.81 -10.58 -10.92
N LEU A 477 -35.83 -11.35 -9.83
CA LEU A 477 -34.67 -11.55 -8.96
C LEU A 477 -33.51 -12.25 -9.69
N GLN A 478 -33.80 -13.17 -10.60
CA GLN A 478 -32.78 -13.80 -11.45
C GLN A 478 -32.07 -12.77 -12.33
N LYS A 479 -32.81 -11.87 -12.98
CA LYS A 479 -32.22 -10.82 -13.81
C LYS A 479 -31.41 -9.83 -12.97
N GLY A 480 -31.85 -9.54 -11.76
CA GLY A 480 -31.08 -8.78 -10.77
C GLY A 480 -29.76 -9.45 -10.41
N LEU A 481 -29.78 -10.76 -10.13
CA LEU A 481 -28.58 -11.57 -9.84
C LEU A 481 -27.64 -11.65 -11.05
N ASP A 482 -28.17 -11.83 -12.26
CA ASP A 482 -27.39 -11.90 -13.50
C ASP A 482 -26.72 -10.55 -13.84
N ALA A 483 -27.25 -9.44 -13.30
CA ALA A 483 -26.68 -8.10 -13.45
C ALA A 483 -25.61 -7.73 -12.39
N ILE A 484 -25.35 -8.59 -11.40
CA ILE A 484 -24.28 -8.39 -10.42
C ILE A 484 -22.94 -8.67 -11.10
N THR A 485 -22.03 -7.69 -11.09
CA THR A 485 -20.71 -7.86 -11.71
C THR A 485 -19.79 -8.76 -10.88
N LYS A 486 -18.68 -9.21 -11.48
CA LYS A 486 -17.66 -9.98 -10.76
C LYS A 486 -17.11 -9.20 -9.57
N GLU A 487 -16.89 -7.90 -9.74
CA GLU A 487 -16.34 -7.00 -8.73
C GLU A 487 -17.33 -6.77 -7.58
N GLU A 488 -18.62 -6.59 -7.88
CA GLU A 488 -19.67 -6.46 -6.85
C GLU A 488 -19.81 -7.74 -6.03
N ARG A 489 -19.76 -8.89 -6.72
CA ARG A 489 -19.72 -10.20 -6.10
C ARG A 489 -18.51 -10.34 -5.16
N GLU A 490 -17.31 -9.99 -5.62
CA GLU A 490 -16.09 -10.03 -4.79
C GLU A 490 -16.19 -9.07 -3.59
N ALA A 491 -16.76 -7.87 -3.75
CA ALA A 491 -16.92 -6.91 -2.67
C ALA A 491 -17.90 -7.37 -1.57
N ILE A 492 -19.06 -7.93 -1.96
CA ILE A 492 -20.02 -8.52 -1.00
C ILE A 492 -19.32 -9.61 -0.18
N LEU A 493 -18.56 -10.45 -0.85
CA LEU A 493 -17.89 -11.60 -0.27
C LEU A 493 -16.74 -11.20 0.65
N ALA A 494 -15.90 -10.24 0.24
CA ALA A 494 -14.79 -9.70 1.02
C ALA A 494 -15.22 -9.03 2.34
N THR A 495 -16.50 -8.62 2.44
CA THR A 495 -17.07 -8.04 3.66
C THR A 495 -17.13 -9.05 4.81
N TYR A 496 -17.40 -10.32 4.49
CA TYR A 496 -17.63 -11.36 5.49
C TYR A 496 -16.54 -12.43 5.54
N LEU A 497 -15.72 -12.51 4.49
CA LEU A 497 -14.69 -13.51 4.30
C LEU A 497 -13.38 -12.80 3.99
N ASP A 498 -12.32 -13.15 4.70
CA ASP A 498 -10.98 -12.62 4.43
C ASP A 498 -10.31 -13.33 3.24
N ALA A 499 -9.08 -12.90 2.90
CA ALA A 499 -8.27 -13.60 1.93
C ALA A 499 -8.17 -15.10 2.26
N SER A 500 -8.06 -15.51 3.52
CA SER A 500 -8.09 -16.93 3.92
C SER A 500 -9.45 -17.63 3.76
N GLY A 501 -10.56 -16.91 3.90
CA GLY A 501 -11.94 -17.39 3.80
C GLY A 501 -12.41 -17.63 2.37
N PHE A 502 -11.78 -16.97 1.38
CA PHE A 502 -11.95 -17.24 -0.05
C PHE A 502 -10.77 -17.97 -0.69
N GLN A 503 -9.53 -17.70 -0.26
CA GLN A 503 -8.31 -18.19 -0.90
C GLN A 503 -7.69 -19.42 -0.24
N GLN A 504 -8.32 -20.05 0.75
CA GLN A 504 -8.21 -21.50 0.70
C GLN A 504 -8.97 -21.97 -0.54
N LYS A 505 -8.29 -21.95 -1.70
CA LYS A 505 -8.40 -23.07 -2.63
C LYS A 505 -8.14 -24.28 -1.76
N VAL A 506 -9.21 -24.84 -1.19
CA VAL A 506 -9.06 -25.93 -0.24
C VAL A 506 -8.51 -27.06 -1.08
N PHE A 507 -7.28 -27.43 -0.77
CA PHE A 507 -6.63 -28.53 -1.43
C PHE A 507 -7.54 -29.77 -1.28
N SER A 508 -8.02 -30.25 -2.42
CA SER A 508 -8.94 -31.38 -2.45
C SER A 508 -8.69 -32.23 -3.69
N LEU A 509 -8.55 -33.52 -3.44
CA LEU A 509 -8.43 -34.54 -4.47
C LEU A 509 -9.69 -35.39 -4.49
N THR A 510 -10.01 -35.96 -5.64
CA THR A 510 -11.10 -36.95 -5.70
C THR A 510 -10.68 -38.24 -5.00
N LYS A 511 -11.65 -39.10 -4.71
CA LYS A 511 -11.39 -40.42 -4.12
C LYS A 511 -10.43 -41.25 -4.99
N GLU A 512 -10.61 -41.17 -6.30
CA GLU A 512 -9.77 -41.87 -7.29
C GLU A 512 -8.34 -41.32 -7.28
N GLN A 513 -8.16 -40.00 -7.18
CA GLN A 513 -6.86 -39.36 -7.10
C GLN A 513 -6.12 -39.70 -5.79
N TRP A 514 -6.83 -39.73 -4.66
CA TRP A 514 -6.26 -40.19 -3.39
C TRP A 514 -5.86 -41.67 -3.44
N ALA A 515 -6.68 -42.52 -4.05
CA ALA A 515 -6.35 -43.93 -4.26
C ALA A 515 -5.13 -44.08 -5.18
N TRP A 516 -5.03 -43.27 -6.23
CA TRP A 516 -3.89 -43.23 -7.13
C TRP A 516 -2.59 -42.89 -6.39
N LEU A 517 -2.58 -41.82 -5.58
CA LEU A 517 -1.41 -41.43 -4.77
C LEU A 517 -0.99 -42.52 -3.79
N LYS A 518 -1.95 -43.17 -3.12
CA LYS A 518 -1.66 -44.29 -2.20
C LYS A 518 -1.02 -45.49 -2.92
N SER A 519 -1.33 -45.69 -4.19
CA SER A 519 -0.70 -46.74 -5.02
C SER A 519 0.65 -46.35 -5.63
N HIS A 520 1.01 -45.06 -5.60
CA HIS A 520 2.27 -44.51 -6.15
C HIS A 520 2.99 -43.64 -5.11
N PRO A 521 3.49 -44.22 -4.00
CA PRO A 521 4.07 -43.47 -2.89
C PRO A 521 5.43 -42.82 -3.21
N GLN A 522 6.10 -43.27 -4.28
CA GLN A 522 7.37 -42.71 -4.75
C GLN A 522 7.19 -42.17 -6.17
N ILE A 523 7.53 -40.91 -6.35
CA ILE A 523 7.50 -40.21 -7.64
C ILE A 523 8.93 -39.85 -8.03
N LYS A 524 9.37 -40.31 -9.20
CA LYS A 524 10.75 -40.12 -9.67
C LYS A 524 10.90 -38.78 -10.39
N LEU A 525 11.82 -37.95 -9.90
CA LEU A 525 12.14 -36.65 -10.51
C LEU A 525 13.28 -36.77 -11.52
N GLY A 526 13.13 -36.15 -12.67
CA GLY A 526 14.23 -35.87 -13.60
C GLY A 526 14.68 -34.42 -13.47
N ILE A 527 15.92 -34.19 -13.06
CA ILE A 527 16.49 -32.85 -12.85
C ILE A 527 17.74 -32.67 -13.69
N ASP A 528 18.04 -31.44 -14.11
CA ASP A 528 19.33 -31.02 -14.63
C ASP A 528 20.25 -30.54 -13.50
N PRO A 529 21.28 -31.31 -13.07
CA PRO A 529 22.15 -30.91 -11.97
C PRO A 529 22.96 -29.63 -12.21
N GLN A 530 23.03 -29.14 -13.45
CA GLN A 530 23.83 -27.97 -13.84
C GLN A 530 22.99 -26.73 -14.15
N SER A 531 21.66 -26.78 -13.91
CA SER A 531 20.72 -25.70 -14.21
C SER A 531 20.53 -24.75 -13.03
N ALA A 532 21.59 -24.42 -12.29
CA ALA A 532 21.54 -23.45 -11.22
C ALA A 532 21.28 -22.03 -11.79
N PRO A 533 20.35 -21.22 -11.24
CA PRO A 533 19.70 -21.38 -9.93
C PRO A 533 18.32 -22.09 -9.93
N PHE A 534 17.89 -22.68 -11.05
CA PHE A 534 16.56 -23.31 -11.15
C PHE A 534 16.48 -24.66 -10.44
N GLU A 535 17.40 -25.56 -10.78
CA GLU A 535 17.56 -26.85 -10.12
C GLU A 535 19.02 -27.29 -10.20
N PHE A 536 19.54 -27.81 -9.10
CA PHE A 536 20.88 -28.40 -9.01
C PHE A 536 20.98 -29.31 -7.79
N LEU A 537 22.06 -30.08 -7.69
CA LEU A 537 22.37 -30.89 -6.51
C LEU A 537 23.47 -30.24 -5.69
N ASP A 538 23.30 -30.19 -4.36
CA ASP A 538 24.38 -29.80 -3.45
C ASP A 538 25.40 -30.93 -3.22
N GLU A 539 26.44 -30.66 -2.43
CA GLU A 539 27.52 -31.62 -2.12
C GLU A 539 27.02 -32.90 -1.43
N ASN A 540 25.83 -32.87 -0.82
CA ASN A 540 25.22 -34.03 -0.16
C ASN A 540 24.23 -34.77 -1.08
N GLY A 541 24.11 -34.37 -2.35
CA GLY A 541 23.16 -34.94 -3.31
C GLY A 541 21.71 -34.51 -3.08
N LYS A 542 21.47 -33.43 -2.31
CA LYS A 542 20.12 -32.90 -2.10
C LYS A 542 19.78 -31.88 -3.19
N MET A 543 18.56 -31.94 -3.70
CA MET A 543 18.03 -30.96 -4.67
C MET A 543 17.93 -29.57 -4.04
N GLN A 544 18.42 -28.57 -4.78
CA GLN A 544 18.40 -27.15 -4.45
C GLN A 544 17.89 -26.35 -5.66
N GLY A 545 17.60 -25.07 -5.46
CA GLY A 545 17.15 -24.15 -6.50
C GLY A 545 15.64 -23.87 -6.45
N ILE A 546 15.18 -22.99 -7.33
CA ILE A 546 13.78 -22.55 -7.39
C ILE A 546 12.81 -23.74 -7.48
N ALA A 547 13.06 -24.69 -8.37
CA ALA A 547 12.18 -25.84 -8.56
C ALA A 547 12.12 -26.75 -7.33
N SER A 548 13.18 -26.80 -6.51
CA SER A 548 13.21 -27.59 -5.27
C SER A 548 12.21 -27.07 -4.23
N GLU A 549 11.99 -25.76 -4.16
CA GLU A 549 11.02 -25.14 -3.26
C GLU A 549 9.59 -25.47 -3.67
N TYR A 550 9.30 -25.46 -4.97
CA TYR A 550 8.01 -25.88 -5.50
C TYR A 550 7.76 -27.38 -5.27
N ILE A 551 8.79 -28.23 -5.43
CA ILE A 551 8.68 -29.66 -5.12
C ILE A 551 8.45 -29.87 -3.62
N ALA A 552 9.17 -29.17 -2.74
CA ALA A 552 8.97 -29.25 -1.30
C ALA A 552 7.55 -28.85 -0.90
N PHE A 553 7.00 -27.81 -1.51
CA PHE A 553 5.60 -27.42 -1.33
C PHE A 553 4.63 -28.51 -1.76
N ILE A 554 4.83 -29.11 -2.94
CA ILE A 554 3.98 -30.20 -3.44
C ILE A 554 4.08 -31.43 -2.52
N GLN A 555 5.29 -31.80 -2.07
CA GLN A 555 5.49 -32.89 -1.12
C GLN A 555 4.76 -32.64 0.19
N ASP A 556 4.79 -31.42 0.72
CA ASP A 556 4.04 -31.06 1.93
C ASP A 556 2.52 -31.22 1.74
N LYS A 557 1.97 -30.78 0.60
CA LYS A 557 0.52 -30.88 0.33
C LYS A 557 0.05 -32.30 0.04
N LEU A 558 0.84 -33.07 -0.72
CA LEU A 558 0.47 -34.40 -1.18
C LEU A 558 0.89 -35.52 -0.23
N LYS A 559 1.84 -35.24 0.69
CA LYS A 559 2.47 -36.22 1.59
C LYS A 559 3.03 -37.45 0.83
N VAL A 560 3.65 -37.20 -0.32
CA VAL A 560 4.33 -38.20 -1.15
C VAL A 560 5.83 -37.94 -1.21
N ASP A 561 6.60 -39.00 -1.41
CA ASP A 561 8.04 -38.91 -1.58
C ASP A 561 8.38 -38.61 -3.05
N MET A 562 9.08 -37.51 -3.29
CA MET A 562 9.48 -37.04 -4.61
C MET A 562 11.00 -36.91 -4.63
N THR A 563 11.68 -37.86 -5.26
CA THR A 563 13.15 -37.97 -5.20
C THR A 563 13.80 -37.89 -6.58
N PRO A 564 14.88 -37.12 -6.75
CA PRO A 564 15.71 -37.14 -7.96
C PRO A 564 16.25 -38.53 -8.29
N VAL A 565 16.31 -38.85 -9.57
CA VAL A 565 17.10 -39.98 -10.07
C VAL A 565 18.53 -39.52 -10.28
N ASP A 566 19.45 -40.08 -9.49
CA ASP A 566 20.86 -39.68 -9.50
C ASP A 566 21.61 -40.02 -10.79
N GLY A 567 22.64 -39.22 -11.08
CA GLY A 567 23.67 -39.53 -12.07
C GLY A 567 23.30 -39.28 -13.52
N LEU A 568 22.18 -38.61 -13.80
CA LEU A 568 21.75 -38.25 -15.15
C LEU A 568 22.23 -36.85 -15.53
N ASN A 569 22.69 -36.68 -16.78
CA ASN A 569 22.81 -35.37 -17.42
C ASN A 569 21.50 -34.99 -18.14
N TRP A 570 21.37 -33.73 -18.58
CA TRP A 570 20.13 -33.23 -19.20
C TRP A 570 19.64 -34.05 -20.41
N ASN A 571 20.55 -34.49 -21.28
CA ASN A 571 20.17 -35.31 -22.44
C ASN A 571 19.64 -36.69 -22.01
N GLU A 572 20.24 -37.29 -20.98
CA GLU A 572 19.76 -38.55 -20.38
C GLU A 572 18.41 -38.36 -19.68
N VAL A 573 18.18 -37.22 -19.02
CA VAL A 573 16.88 -36.87 -18.43
C VAL A 573 15.81 -36.82 -19.52
N LEU A 574 16.05 -36.12 -20.63
CA LEU A 574 15.11 -36.06 -21.75
C LEU A 574 14.87 -37.44 -22.38
N GLN A 575 15.89 -38.29 -22.46
CA GLN A 575 15.74 -39.66 -22.94
C GLN A 575 14.89 -40.49 -21.98
N TYR A 576 15.19 -40.46 -20.68
CA TYR A 576 14.45 -41.22 -19.66
C TYR A 576 13.00 -40.76 -19.55
N ALA A 577 12.73 -39.47 -19.77
CA ALA A 577 11.39 -38.91 -19.86
C ALA A 577 10.61 -39.51 -21.04
N LYS A 578 11.24 -39.62 -22.23
CA LYS A 578 10.63 -40.27 -23.41
C LYS A 578 10.38 -41.76 -23.19
N GLU A 579 11.24 -42.44 -22.43
CA GLU A 579 11.13 -43.85 -22.08
C GLU A 579 10.12 -44.12 -20.95
N GLY A 580 9.54 -43.08 -20.33
CA GLY A 580 8.61 -43.21 -19.20
C GLY A 580 9.28 -43.68 -17.91
N ARG A 581 10.59 -43.47 -17.76
CA ARG A 581 11.38 -43.87 -16.58
C ARG A 581 11.41 -42.81 -15.47
N LEU A 582 10.94 -41.60 -15.80
CA LEU A 582 10.78 -40.46 -14.90
C LEU A 582 9.30 -40.08 -14.87
N ASP A 583 8.78 -39.75 -13.70
CA ASP A 583 7.37 -39.43 -13.53
C ASP A 583 7.13 -37.93 -13.75
N ILE A 584 8.04 -37.08 -13.28
CA ILE A 584 7.95 -35.62 -13.38
C ILE A 584 9.33 -34.99 -13.58
N LEU A 585 9.39 -33.93 -14.38
CA LEU A 585 10.53 -33.04 -14.54
C LEU A 585 10.16 -31.71 -13.88
N PRO A 586 10.80 -31.31 -12.76
CA PRO A 586 10.41 -30.13 -12.00
C PRO A 586 10.64 -28.81 -12.74
N SER A 587 11.70 -28.70 -13.53
CA SER A 587 12.07 -27.47 -14.25
C SER A 587 12.33 -27.76 -15.72
N ILE A 588 11.37 -27.43 -16.60
CA ILE A 588 11.55 -27.62 -18.04
C ILE A 588 10.77 -26.59 -18.84
N ALA A 589 11.40 -26.05 -19.87
CA ALA A 589 10.73 -25.19 -20.85
C ALA A 589 9.78 -25.99 -21.73
N ARG A 590 8.55 -25.47 -21.91
CA ARG A 590 7.55 -26.04 -22.81
C ARG A 590 7.88 -25.73 -24.26
N THR A 591 8.13 -26.77 -25.07
CA THR A 591 8.39 -26.62 -26.51
C THR A 591 7.50 -27.57 -27.34
N PRO A 592 7.21 -27.24 -28.62
CA PRO A 592 6.42 -28.10 -29.48
C PRO A 592 6.99 -29.52 -29.66
N ALA A 593 8.31 -29.68 -29.55
CA ALA A 593 8.95 -31.00 -29.63
C ALA A 593 8.67 -31.84 -28.38
N ARG A 594 8.65 -31.22 -27.20
CA ARG A 594 8.46 -31.88 -25.91
C ARG A 594 6.99 -32.23 -25.63
N GLU A 595 6.05 -31.42 -26.08
CA GLU A 595 4.59 -31.69 -26.00
C GLU A 595 4.17 -33.01 -26.68
N LYS A 596 5.02 -33.52 -27.58
CA LYS A 596 4.78 -34.82 -28.23
C LYS A 596 4.79 -35.96 -27.21
N PHE A 597 5.62 -35.89 -26.17
CA PHE A 597 5.83 -36.97 -25.20
C PHE A 597 5.66 -36.58 -23.72
N LEU A 598 5.49 -35.29 -23.41
CA LEU A 598 5.22 -34.77 -22.07
C LEU A 598 3.90 -33.99 -22.01
N LEU A 599 3.32 -33.92 -20.82
CA LEU A 599 2.25 -32.98 -20.44
C LEU A 599 2.83 -31.92 -19.51
N PHE A 600 2.35 -30.69 -19.60
CA PHE A 600 2.92 -29.54 -18.87
C PHE A 600 1.89 -28.92 -17.94
N THR A 601 2.36 -28.44 -16.78
CA THR A 601 1.64 -27.44 -15.99
C THR A 601 1.66 -26.09 -16.72
N GLU A 602 0.90 -25.13 -16.21
CA GLU A 602 1.18 -23.73 -16.55
C GLU A 602 2.57 -23.34 -16.03
N PRO A 603 3.27 -22.40 -16.71
CA PRO A 603 4.58 -21.96 -16.26
C PRO A 603 4.49 -21.22 -14.93
N TYR A 604 5.36 -21.55 -13.99
CA TYR A 604 5.41 -20.91 -12.69
C TYR A 604 6.42 -19.75 -12.64
N ILE A 605 7.31 -19.66 -13.64
CA ILE A 605 8.29 -18.57 -13.77
C ILE A 605 8.79 -18.45 -15.22
N GLU A 606 9.19 -17.24 -15.63
CA GLU A 606 9.69 -16.97 -16.99
C GLU A 606 11.00 -16.19 -16.94
N PHE A 607 11.95 -16.54 -17.82
CA PHE A 607 13.25 -15.87 -17.93
C PHE A 607 13.56 -15.44 -19.37
N PRO A 608 14.21 -14.29 -19.59
CA PRO A 608 14.64 -13.90 -20.92
C PRO A 608 15.80 -14.78 -21.40
N ILE A 609 15.77 -15.15 -22.67
CA ILE A 609 16.92 -15.70 -23.40
C ILE A 609 17.66 -14.53 -24.04
N VAL A 610 18.96 -14.44 -23.82
CA VAL A 610 19.78 -13.31 -24.26
C VAL A 610 21.02 -13.77 -25.01
N ILE A 611 21.65 -12.84 -25.71
CA ILE A 611 22.88 -13.07 -26.46
C ILE A 611 24.04 -12.57 -25.62
N PHE A 612 25.01 -13.44 -25.35
CA PHE A 612 26.28 -13.11 -24.71
C PHE A 612 27.39 -13.01 -25.75
N SER A 613 28.30 -12.07 -25.55
CA SER A 613 29.49 -11.89 -26.38
C SER A 613 30.70 -11.49 -25.54
N SER A 614 31.89 -11.48 -26.14
CA SER A 614 33.02 -10.77 -25.54
C SER A 614 32.74 -9.27 -25.47
N LYS A 615 33.36 -8.55 -24.52
CA LYS A 615 33.22 -7.08 -24.42
C LYS A 615 33.67 -6.36 -25.69
N GLU A 616 34.64 -6.91 -26.40
CA GLU A 616 35.21 -6.38 -27.65
C GLU A 616 34.38 -6.68 -28.90
N ALA A 617 33.37 -7.57 -28.80
CA ALA A 617 32.51 -7.90 -29.93
C ALA A 617 31.70 -6.68 -30.41
N PRO A 618 31.37 -6.62 -31.72
CA PRO A 618 30.53 -5.57 -32.30
C PRO A 618 29.23 -5.35 -31.54
N LEU A 619 28.75 -4.11 -31.54
CA LEU A 619 27.46 -3.79 -30.93
C LEU A 619 26.34 -4.35 -31.82
N ILE A 620 25.45 -5.14 -31.22
CA ILE A 620 24.22 -5.63 -31.82
C ILE A 620 23.04 -5.19 -30.96
N SER A 621 21.86 -5.05 -31.56
CA SER A 621 20.63 -4.63 -30.87
C SER A 621 19.59 -5.76 -30.79
N LYS A 622 19.66 -6.72 -31.70
CA LYS A 622 18.76 -7.87 -31.80
C LYS A 622 19.45 -9.07 -32.45
N LEU A 623 18.79 -10.23 -32.41
CA LEU A 623 19.31 -11.49 -32.95
C LEU A 623 19.65 -11.44 -34.45
N ASP A 624 18.80 -10.81 -35.27
CA ASP A 624 19.01 -10.67 -36.73
C ASP A 624 20.27 -9.88 -37.11
N ASP A 625 20.84 -9.11 -36.18
CA ASP A 625 22.05 -8.32 -36.46
C ASP A 625 23.30 -9.22 -36.55
N ILE A 626 23.19 -10.51 -36.17
CA ILE A 626 24.25 -11.50 -36.32
C ILE A 626 24.33 -11.94 -37.79
N VAL A 627 25.17 -11.26 -38.56
CA VAL A 627 25.39 -11.57 -39.99
C VAL A 627 26.33 -12.78 -40.18
N HIS A 628 27.34 -12.92 -39.32
CA HIS A 628 28.34 -13.98 -39.34
C HIS A 628 28.81 -14.33 -37.92
N GLY A 629 29.22 -15.57 -37.70
CA GLY A 629 29.84 -16.03 -36.46
C GLY A 629 29.30 -17.38 -36.00
N ARG A 630 30.11 -18.09 -35.22
CA ARG A 630 29.74 -19.37 -34.61
C ARG A 630 28.94 -19.09 -33.35
N ILE A 631 27.72 -19.61 -33.28
CA ILE A 631 26.81 -19.37 -32.16
C ILE A 631 26.80 -20.60 -31.25
N ALA A 632 27.28 -20.45 -30.03
CA ALA A 632 27.15 -21.48 -29.01
C ALA A 632 25.71 -21.55 -28.49
N VAL A 633 25.21 -22.77 -28.39
CA VAL A 633 23.98 -23.13 -27.68
C VAL A 633 24.22 -24.41 -26.89
N VAL A 634 23.47 -24.61 -25.80
CA VAL A 634 23.54 -25.87 -25.04
C VAL A 634 22.64 -26.90 -25.70
N GLU A 635 23.17 -28.09 -25.95
CA GLU A 635 22.41 -29.18 -26.57
C GLU A 635 21.20 -29.55 -25.70
N GLY A 636 20.06 -29.78 -26.35
CA GLY A 636 18.79 -30.08 -25.67
C GLY A 636 18.16 -28.93 -24.86
N TYR A 637 18.75 -27.73 -24.80
CA TYR A 637 18.13 -26.58 -24.12
C TYR A 637 17.10 -25.88 -25.01
N ALA A 638 16.22 -25.08 -24.40
CA ALA A 638 15.15 -24.35 -25.11
C ALA A 638 15.71 -23.42 -26.20
N ALA A 639 16.80 -22.70 -25.90
CA ALA A 639 17.47 -21.84 -26.86
C ALA A 639 17.93 -22.62 -28.11
N HIS A 640 18.49 -23.82 -27.94
CA HIS A 640 18.89 -24.66 -29.07
C HIS A 640 17.68 -25.06 -29.93
N GLU A 641 16.55 -25.45 -29.32
CA GLU A 641 15.33 -25.80 -30.07
C GLU A 641 14.73 -24.60 -30.82
N TYR A 642 14.60 -23.44 -30.16
CA TYR A 642 14.03 -22.24 -30.78
C TYR A 642 14.88 -21.74 -31.94
N ILE A 643 16.19 -21.60 -31.73
CA ILE A 643 17.09 -21.07 -32.77
C ILE A 643 17.20 -22.06 -33.94
N THR A 644 17.24 -23.37 -33.68
CA THR A 644 17.25 -24.38 -34.76
C THR A 644 15.97 -24.35 -35.59
N SER A 645 14.83 -24.06 -34.97
CA SER A 645 13.54 -23.95 -35.64
C SER A 645 13.45 -22.69 -36.50
N ASP A 646 13.81 -21.55 -35.93
CA ASP A 646 13.45 -20.25 -36.48
C ASP A 646 14.60 -19.62 -37.31
N HIS A 647 15.85 -20.00 -37.01
CA HIS A 647 17.07 -19.54 -37.69
C HIS A 647 17.95 -20.72 -38.15
N PRO A 648 17.46 -21.57 -39.07
CA PRO A 648 18.20 -22.74 -39.56
C PRO A 648 19.46 -22.38 -40.38
N ASP A 649 19.62 -21.12 -40.74
CA ASP A 649 20.77 -20.56 -41.44
C ASP A 649 21.96 -20.26 -40.52
N PHE A 650 21.75 -20.24 -39.21
CA PHE A 650 22.81 -20.01 -38.24
C PHE A 650 23.74 -21.22 -38.07
N GLU A 651 25.05 -20.96 -37.97
CA GLU A 651 26.05 -21.98 -37.67
C GLU A 651 26.11 -22.22 -36.14
N LEU A 652 25.30 -23.16 -35.67
CA LEU A 652 25.23 -23.54 -34.26
C LEU A 652 26.37 -24.49 -33.87
N VAL A 653 27.04 -24.18 -32.77
CA VAL A 653 28.03 -25.05 -32.11
C VAL A 653 27.43 -25.55 -30.80
N LEU A 654 27.18 -26.85 -30.73
CA LEU A 654 26.52 -27.47 -29.58
C LEU A 654 27.54 -27.76 -28.47
N PHE A 655 27.17 -27.37 -27.25
CA PHE A 655 27.91 -27.71 -26.03
C PHE A 655 27.02 -28.51 -25.08
N PRO A 656 27.56 -29.45 -24.31
CA PRO A 656 26.77 -30.25 -23.38
C PRO A 656 26.35 -29.45 -22.14
N THR A 657 27.04 -28.35 -21.81
CA THR A 657 26.83 -27.59 -20.56
C THR A 657 27.04 -26.08 -20.74
N VAL A 658 26.34 -25.27 -19.95
CA VAL A 658 26.50 -23.80 -19.92
C VAL A 658 27.95 -23.39 -19.58
N PRO A 659 28.61 -23.98 -18.56
CA PRO A 659 30.00 -23.65 -18.26
C PRO A 659 30.98 -23.91 -19.41
N GLU A 660 30.76 -24.94 -20.23
CA GLU A 660 31.59 -25.24 -21.40
C GLU A 660 31.37 -24.24 -22.54
N ALA A 661 30.11 -23.90 -22.81
CA ALA A 661 29.75 -22.89 -23.81
C ALA A 661 30.34 -21.51 -23.47
N ILE A 662 30.22 -21.09 -22.21
CA ILE A 662 30.83 -19.84 -21.71
C ILE A 662 32.36 -19.89 -21.83
N THR A 663 32.98 -21.02 -21.51
CA THR A 663 34.45 -21.18 -21.65
C THR A 663 34.87 -21.11 -23.13
N ALA A 664 34.07 -21.65 -24.04
CA ALA A 664 34.33 -21.54 -25.47
C ALA A 664 34.23 -20.08 -25.94
N LEU A 665 33.24 -19.32 -25.44
CA LEU A 665 33.07 -17.91 -25.75
C LEU A 665 34.24 -17.06 -25.23
N THR A 666 34.68 -17.28 -23.99
CA THR A 666 35.82 -16.55 -23.42
C THR A 666 37.14 -16.84 -24.14
N LEU A 667 37.31 -18.05 -24.68
CA LEU A 667 38.47 -18.46 -25.47
C LEU A 667 38.39 -18.07 -26.96
N GLY A 668 37.32 -17.41 -27.41
CA GLY A 668 37.12 -17.05 -28.82
C GLY A 668 36.90 -18.24 -29.75
N LYS A 669 36.51 -19.40 -29.20
CA LYS A 669 36.12 -20.59 -30.00
C LYS A 669 34.73 -20.46 -30.60
N VAL A 670 33.92 -19.55 -30.08
CA VAL A 670 32.62 -19.12 -30.61
C VAL A 670 32.53 -17.61 -30.45
N ASP A 671 31.68 -16.98 -31.25
CA ASP A 671 31.56 -15.52 -31.32
C ASP A 671 30.40 -15.02 -30.45
N TRP A 672 29.35 -15.84 -30.35
CA TRP A 672 28.12 -15.54 -29.62
C TRP A 672 27.71 -16.76 -28.79
N PHE A 673 27.05 -16.54 -27.66
CA PHE A 673 26.41 -17.59 -26.87
C PHE A 673 24.99 -17.18 -26.56
N ILE A 674 23.99 -18.00 -26.91
CA ILE A 674 22.59 -17.67 -26.69
C ILE A 674 22.02 -18.65 -25.67
N ASN A 675 21.60 -18.11 -24.53
CA ASN A 675 21.04 -18.90 -23.43
C ASN A 675 20.22 -18.01 -22.47
N ASP A 676 19.55 -18.63 -21.50
CA ASP A 676 18.84 -17.91 -20.45
C ASP A 676 19.78 -17.02 -19.63
N LEU A 677 19.27 -15.85 -19.24
CA LEU A 677 20.05 -14.84 -18.53
C LEU A 677 20.47 -15.30 -17.12
N ALA A 678 19.63 -16.06 -16.41
CA ALA A 678 19.85 -16.38 -15.01
C ALA A 678 20.97 -17.42 -14.82
N THR A 679 20.91 -18.56 -15.50
CA THR A 679 21.93 -19.62 -15.44
C THR A 679 23.27 -19.08 -15.93
N SER A 680 23.25 -18.34 -17.04
CA SER A 680 24.46 -17.78 -17.62
C SER A 680 25.12 -16.75 -16.70
N SER A 681 24.33 -15.86 -16.08
CA SER A 681 24.86 -14.88 -15.12
C SER A 681 25.40 -15.55 -13.87
N TYR A 682 24.70 -16.55 -13.34
CA TYR A 682 25.15 -17.34 -12.18
C TYR A 682 26.52 -17.98 -12.44
N VAL A 683 26.69 -18.63 -13.61
CA VAL A 683 27.98 -19.26 -13.98
C VAL A 683 29.08 -18.24 -14.23
N ILE A 684 28.77 -17.10 -14.87
CA ILE A 684 29.71 -16.00 -15.09
C ILE A 684 30.23 -15.44 -13.76
N GLU A 685 29.33 -15.20 -12.80
CA GLU A 685 29.64 -14.67 -11.48
C GLU A 685 30.44 -15.68 -10.65
N GLN A 686 29.97 -16.93 -10.56
CA GLN A 686 30.65 -18.00 -9.81
C GLN A 686 32.09 -18.22 -10.30
N LYS A 687 32.32 -18.10 -11.62
CA LYS A 687 33.65 -18.25 -12.22
C LYS A 687 34.48 -16.95 -12.26
N GLY A 688 33.93 -15.82 -11.82
CA GLY A 688 34.61 -14.52 -11.83
C GLY A 688 34.96 -14.02 -13.24
N ILE A 689 34.13 -14.32 -14.23
CA ILE A 689 34.38 -13.98 -15.64
C ILE A 689 34.00 -12.51 -15.88
N THR A 690 34.98 -11.67 -16.22
CA THR A 690 34.78 -10.20 -16.35
C THR A 690 34.83 -9.69 -17.79
N ASN A 691 35.20 -10.53 -18.75
CA ASN A 691 35.43 -10.15 -20.16
C ASN A 691 34.23 -10.39 -21.08
N LEU A 692 33.08 -10.82 -20.54
CA LEU A 692 31.83 -11.00 -21.27
C LEU A 692 30.83 -9.87 -21.00
N LYS A 693 29.87 -9.69 -21.90
CA LYS A 693 28.72 -8.79 -21.76
C LYS A 693 27.45 -9.46 -22.30
N VAL A 694 26.29 -9.01 -21.84
CA VAL A 694 25.03 -9.22 -22.54
C VAL A 694 25.03 -8.28 -23.75
N ALA A 695 25.01 -8.85 -24.96
CA ALA A 695 25.09 -8.13 -26.21
C ALA A 695 23.74 -7.58 -26.65
N ALA A 696 22.68 -8.39 -26.57
CA ALA A 696 21.31 -8.01 -26.88
C ALA A 696 20.30 -8.99 -26.24
N ALA A 697 19.06 -8.55 -26.09
CA ALA A 697 17.94 -9.44 -25.77
C ALA A 697 17.47 -10.17 -27.04
N THR A 698 16.90 -11.36 -26.87
CA THR A 698 16.17 -12.05 -27.95
C THR A 698 14.66 -11.89 -27.75
N GLU A 699 13.87 -12.24 -28.76
CA GLU A 699 12.41 -12.33 -28.63
C GLU A 699 11.95 -13.58 -27.86
N TYR A 700 12.88 -14.49 -27.57
CA TYR A 700 12.58 -15.73 -26.86
C TYR A 700 12.59 -15.55 -25.35
N VAL A 701 11.59 -16.17 -24.73
CA VAL A 701 11.51 -16.35 -23.30
C VAL A 701 11.55 -17.84 -22.97
N MET A 702 12.01 -18.15 -21.77
CA MET A 702 12.05 -19.49 -21.21
C MET A 702 10.99 -19.61 -20.11
N PRO A 703 9.76 -20.05 -20.47
CA PRO A 703 8.72 -20.33 -19.49
C PRO A 703 8.98 -21.68 -18.83
N LEU A 704 9.44 -21.67 -17.58
CA LEU A 704 9.69 -22.88 -16.81
C LEU A 704 8.39 -23.42 -16.24
N SER A 705 8.12 -24.68 -16.56
CA SER A 705 6.95 -25.46 -16.13
C SER A 705 7.41 -26.77 -15.50
N MET A 706 6.51 -27.43 -14.78
CA MET A 706 6.68 -28.84 -14.47
C MET A 706 6.12 -29.68 -15.62
N ALA A 707 6.78 -30.80 -15.94
CA ALA A 707 6.29 -31.72 -16.95
C ALA A 707 6.13 -33.14 -16.41
N VAL A 708 5.04 -33.80 -16.80
CA VAL A 708 4.69 -35.16 -16.40
C VAL A 708 4.66 -36.05 -17.64
N ARG A 709 5.00 -37.33 -17.48
CA ARG A 709 4.86 -38.35 -18.54
C ARG A 709 3.43 -38.39 -19.12
N LYS A 710 3.33 -38.46 -20.44
CA LYS A 710 2.05 -38.25 -21.16
C LYS A 710 1.01 -39.35 -20.96
N ASP A 711 1.44 -40.52 -20.53
CA ASP A 711 0.59 -41.66 -20.18
C ASP A 711 0.12 -41.64 -18.71
N CYS A 712 0.43 -40.57 -17.96
CA CYS A 712 -0.06 -40.36 -16.59
C CYS A 712 -0.72 -38.97 -16.40
N PRO A 713 -1.87 -38.72 -17.07
CA PRO A 713 -2.59 -37.46 -16.92
C PRO A 713 -3.10 -37.23 -15.49
N GLU A 714 -3.35 -38.28 -14.71
CA GLU A 714 -3.80 -38.19 -13.32
C GLU A 714 -2.78 -37.46 -12.44
N LEU A 715 -1.47 -37.73 -12.62
CA LEU A 715 -0.42 -37.06 -11.86
C LEU A 715 -0.35 -35.57 -12.22
N LEU A 716 -0.54 -35.21 -13.49
CA LEU A 716 -0.60 -33.81 -13.91
C LEU A 716 -1.77 -33.07 -13.24
N GLU A 717 -2.97 -33.67 -13.21
CA GLU A 717 -4.12 -33.07 -12.54
C GLU A 717 -3.87 -32.86 -11.04
N ILE A 718 -3.24 -33.83 -10.38
CA ILE A 718 -2.89 -33.74 -8.95
C ILE A 718 -1.88 -32.62 -8.71
N VAL A 719 -0.82 -32.54 -9.52
CA VAL A 719 0.21 -31.48 -9.42
C VAL A 719 -0.41 -30.11 -9.67
N ASN A 720 -1.25 -29.95 -10.70
CA ASN A 720 -1.95 -28.69 -10.96
C ASN A 720 -2.87 -28.29 -9.81
N LYS A 721 -3.55 -29.25 -9.16
CA LYS A 721 -4.36 -28.97 -7.97
C LYS A 721 -3.49 -28.54 -6.79
N ALA A 722 -2.34 -29.17 -6.57
CA ALA A 722 -1.40 -28.77 -5.53
C ALA A 722 -0.84 -27.36 -5.81
N LEU A 723 -0.34 -27.09 -7.01
CA LEU A 723 0.14 -25.76 -7.41
C LEU A 723 -0.97 -24.70 -7.34
N SER A 724 -2.23 -25.07 -7.62
CA SER A 724 -3.32 -24.12 -7.55
C SER A 724 -3.44 -23.50 -6.17
N VAL A 725 -3.16 -24.23 -5.08
CA VAL A 725 -3.35 -23.72 -3.72
C VAL A 725 -2.21 -22.83 -3.22
N LEU A 726 -1.13 -22.70 -3.98
CA LEU A 726 -0.02 -21.78 -3.68
C LEU A 726 -0.52 -20.33 -3.83
N SER A 727 -0.30 -19.50 -2.81
CA SER A 727 -0.65 -18.08 -2.86
C SER A 727 0.36 -17.26 -3.67
N ASP A 728 -0.08 -16.11 -4.17
CA ASP A 728 0.80 -15.19 -4.91
C ASP A 728 1.97 -14.70 -4.02
N GLU A 729 1.74 -14.51 -2.72
CA GLU A 729 2.77 -14.11 -1.75
C GLU A 729 3.81 -15.21 -1.53
N GLU A 730 3.39 -16.46 -1.33
CA GLU A 730 4.31 -17.61 -1.21
C GLU A 730 5.13 -17.81 -2.50
N ALA A 731 4.48 -17.67 -3.67
CA ALA A 731 5.15 -17.77 -4.96
C ALA A 731 6.22 -16.67 -5.15
N GLU A 732 5.93 -15.42 -4.76
CA GLU A 732 6.90 -14.33 -4.79
C GLU A 732 8.01 -14.49 -3.74
N GLU A 733 7.73 -15.07 -2.56
CA GLU A 733 8.77 -15.38 -1.57
C GLU A 733 9.77 -16.41 -2.11
N ILE A 734 9.29 -17.47 -2.77
CA ILE A 734 10.14 -18.47 -3.43
C ILE A 734 11.01 -17.81 -4.51
N LYS A 735 10.45 -16.91 -5.32
CA LYS A 735 11.20 -16.18 -6.36
C LYS A 735 12.24 -15.23 -5.76
N GLY A 736 11.87 -14.45 -4.75
CA GLY A 736 12.72 -13.45 -4.12
C GLY A 736 13.98 -14.02 -3.47
N LYS A 737 13.92 -15.27 -2.95
CA LYS A 737 15.06 -15.97 -2.34
C LYS A 737 16.22 -16.22 -3.32
N TRP A 738 15.93 -16.37 -4.62
CA TRP A 738 16.91 -16.80 -5.62
C TRP A 738 17.29 -15.72 -6.64
N LEU A 739 16.56 -14.59 -6.73
CA LEU A 739 16.67 -13.62 -7.83
C LEU A 739 17.36 -12.27 -7.49
N ALA A 740 18.20 -12.23 -6.47
CA ALA A 740 18.96 -11.03 -6.09
C ALA A 740 20.12 -10.69 -7.07
N LEU A 741 19.84 -10.44 -8.35
CA LEU A 741 20.85 -9.99 -9.32
C LEU A 741 20.82 -8.47 -9.48
N LYS A 742 21.89 -7.80 -9.04
CA LYS A 742 22.15 -6.38 -9.30
C LYS A 742 22.68 -6.21 -10.73
N PHE A 743 21.98 -5.42 -11.55
CA PHE A 743 22.45 -5.06 -12.89
C PHE A 743 23.18 -3.72 -12.86
N GLU A 744 24.46 -3.73 -13.25
CA GLU A 744 25.19 -2.52 -13.66
C GLU A 744 25.16 -2.42 -15.20
N HIS A 745 24.38 -1.48 -15.73
CA HIS A 745 24.50 -1.08 -17.14
C HIS A 745 25.64 -0.06 -17.27
N GLY A 746 26.84 -0.54 -17.56
CA GLY A 746 27.99 0.34 -17.82
C GLY A 746 28.02 0.84 -19.26
N LEU A 747 27.64 2.11 -19.48
CA LEU A 747 28.29 2.90 -20.53
C LEU A 747 29.67 3.28 -20.01
N ASP A 748 30.72 2.85 -20.71
CA ASP A 748 32.11 3.17 -20.39
C ASP A 748 32.30 4.70 -20.36
N MET A 749 32.55 5.22 -19.16
CA MET A 749 32.64 6.66 -18.91
C MET A 749 33.79 7.31 -19.69
N TYR A 750 34.81 6.53 -20.06
CA TYR A 750 35.90 6.97 -20.92
C TYR A 750 35.44 7.20 -22.38
N THR A 751 34.60 6.30 -22.91
CA THR A 751 33.97 6.45 -24.24
C THR A 751 32.99 7.64 -24.27
N VAL A 752 32.23 7.86 -23.20
CA VAL A 752 31.35 9.04 -23.09
C VAL A 752 32.18 10.33 -23.05
N MET A 753 33.26 10.38 -22.27
CA MET A 753 34.11 11.56 -22.14
C MET A 753 34.84 11.92 -23.43
N THR A 754 35.31 10.94 -24.21
CA THR A 754 36.07 11.17 -25.45
C THR A 754 35.22 11.76 -26.58
N TRP A 755 33.93 11.42 -26.65
CA TRP A 755 33.01 11.99 -27.64
C TRP A 755 32.24 13.21 -27.14
N ALA A 756 31.91 13.28 -25.84
CA ALA A 756 31.14 14.39 -25.27
C ALA A 756 31.93 15.71 -25.24
N LEU A 757 33.24 15.69 -24.94
CA LEU A 757 34.08 16.89 -24.84
C LEU A 757 34.23 17.70 -26.14
N PRO A 758 34.51 17.10 -27.31
CA PRO A 758 34.57 17.86 -28.56
C PRO A 758 33.20 18.35 -29.02
N ILE A 759 32.12 17.61 -28.74
CA ILE A 759 30.74 18.00 -29.07
C ILE A 759 30.28 19.18 -28.19
N THR A 760 30.56 19.12 -26.88
CA THR A 760 30.27 20.23 -25.95
C THR A 760 31.17 21.44 -26.24
N GLY A 761 32.45 21.23 -26.54
CA GLY A 761 33.36 22.31 -26.93
C GLY A 761 32.92 23.02 -28.21
N GLY A 762 32.54 22.27 -29.26
CA GLY A 762 31.99 22.83 -30.50
C GLY A 762 30.64 23.53 -30.29
N GLY A 763 29.76 22.94 -29.48
CA GLY A 763 28.47 23.53 -29.11
C GLY A 763 28.63 24.85 -28.35
N LEU A 764 29.54 24.91 -27.38
CA LEU A 764 29.82 26.13 -26.60
C LEU A 764 30.42 27.24 -27.46
N LEU A 765 31.20 26.92 -28.50
CA LEU A 765 31.76 27.88 -29.44
C LEU A 765 30.68 28.47 -30.37
N ILE A 766 29.75 27.64 -30.83
CA ILE A 766 28.59 28.07 -31.63
C ILE A 766 27.63 28.90 -30.77
N ILE A 767 27.35 28.48 -29.54
CA ILE A 767 26.55 29.24 -28.57
C ILE A 767 27.22 30.57 -28.24
N GLY A 768 28.54 30.58 -28.04
CA GLY A 768 29.31 31.80 -27.79
C GLY A 768 29.25 32.80 -28.96
N LEU A 769 29.31 32.33 -30.21
CA LEU A 769 29.15 33.15 -31.41
C LEU A 769 27.71 33.67 -31.54
N ILE A 770 26.70 32.85 -31.28
CA ILE A 770 25.28 33.25 -31.30
C ILE A 770 25.00 34.30 -30.21
N VAL A 771 25.53 34.11 -28.99
CA VAL A 771 25.41 35.05 -27.88
C VAL A 771 26.14 36.36 -28.20
N PHE A 772 27.31 36.32 -28.83
CA PHE A 772 28.06 37.52 -29.22
C PHE A 772 27.30 38.37 -30.26
N TRP A 773 26.73 37.73 -31.30
CA TRP A 773 25.94 38.42 -32.33
C TRP A 773 24.57 38.88 -31.80
N ASN A 774 23.92 38.10 -30.92
CA ASN A 774 22.67 38.50 -30.26
C ASN A 774 22.86 39.67 -29.28
N ARG A 775 23.98 39.74 -28.55
CA ARG A 775 24.30 40.88 -27.67
C ARG A 775 24.60 42.16 -28.46
N LYS A 776 25.19 42.03 -29.65
CA LYS A 776 25.45 43.16 -30.55
C LYS A 776 24.17 43.70 -31.22
N LEU A 777 23.23 42.84 -31.61
CA LEU A 777 21.94 43.26 -32.16
C LEU A 777 20.96 43.79 -31.09
N GLY A 778 21.00 43.24 -29.87
CA GLY A 778 20.10 43.60 -28.77
C GLY A 778 20.42 44.94 -28.08
N SER A 779 21.68 45.38 -28.15
CA SER A 779 22.16 46.62 -27.52
C SER A 779 21.58 47.89 -28.13
N GLU A 780 21.12 47.86 -29.39
CA GLU A 780 20.74 49.09 -30.11
C GLU A 780 19.23 49.38 -30.07
N ILE A 781 18.41 48.37 -29.76
CA ILE A 781 16.94 48.46 -29.84
C ILE A 781 16.26 48.37 -28.46
N SER A 782 16.88 47.76 -27.44
CA SER A 782 16.21 47.41 -26.17
C SER A 782 16.42 48.41 -25.01
N GLU A 783 17.36 49.36 -25.12
CA GLU A 783 17.72 50.24 -23.99
C GLU A 783 16.62 51.22 -23.55
N ARG A 784 15.70 51.64 -24.42
CA ARG A 784 14.78 52.75 -24.08
C ARG A 784 13.39 52.38 -23.59
N LYS A 785 12.92 51.13 -23.75
CA LYS A 785 11.53 50.78 -23.40
C LYS A 785 11.36 49.59 -22.46
N LYS A 786 12.41 48.78 -22.25
CA LYS A 786 12.34 47.58 -21.40
C LYS A 786 12.74 47.83 -19.94
N ALA A 787 13.62 48.80 -19.70
CA ALA A 787 14.16 49.10 -18.37
C ALA A 787 13.12 49.52 -17.31
N GLN A 788 11.96 50.04 -17.71
CA GLN A 788 10.91 50.46 -16.77
C GLN A 788 9.93 49.35 -16.37
N SER A 789 9.79 48.28 -17.18
CA SER A 789 8.81 47.21 -16.93
C SER A 789 9.43 45.98 -16.28
N GLU A 790 10.67 45.63 -16.64
CA GLU A 790 11.34 44.42 -16.13
C GLU A 790 11.82 44.55 -14.68
N LEU A 791 12.06 45.77 -14.19
CA LEU A 791 12.50 46.01 -12.80
C LEU A 791 11.39 45.68 -11.78
N ALA A 792 10.12 45.90 -12.15
CA ALA A 792 8.97 45.63 -11.29
C ALA A 792 8.61 44.13 -11.24
N GLU A 793 8.71 43.41 -12.36
CA GLU A 793 8.42 41.96 -12.43
C GLU A 793 9.52 41.10 -11.81
N THR A 794 10.80 41.49 -11.98
CA THR A 794 11.93 40.71 -11.43
C THR A 794 12.02 40.82 -9.91
N LEU A 795 11.66 41.97 -9.32
CA LEU A 795 11.60 42.13 -7.86
C LEU A 795 10.51 41.25 -7.24
N SER A 796 9.33 41.15 -7.87
CA SER A 796 8.24 40.31 -7.35
C SER A 796 8.52 38.80 -7.51
N SER A 797 9.18 38.38 -8.59
CA SER A 797 9.55 36.96 -8.80
C SER A 797 10.65 36.48 -7.85
N LEU A 798 11.59 37.35 -7.45
CA LEU A 798 12.64 37.00 -6.51
C LEU A 798 12.10 36.95 -5.08
N ASP A 799 11.23 37.89 -4.73
CA ASP A 799 10.60 37.95 -3.42
C ASP A 799 9.77 36.68 -3.16
N LYS A 800 8.93 36.26 -4.13
CA LYS A 800 8.14 35.03 -4.05
C LYS A 800 8.96 33.74 -3.99
N LYS A 801 10.09 33.66 -4.69
CA LYS A 801 10.98 32.49 -4.64
C LYS A 801 11.73 32.41 -3.31
N ASN A 802 12.13 33.55 -2.75
CA ASN A 802 12.73 33.60 -1.42
C ASN A 802 11.69 33.29 -0.34
N THR A 803 10.45 33.80 -0.41
CA THR A 803 9.40 33.43 0.56
C THR A 803 9.01 31.95 0.45
N MET A 804 9.04 31.37 -0.75
CA MET A 804 8.78 29.94 -0.95
C MET A 804 9.92 29.08 -0.42
N LEU A 805 11.17 29.47 -0.63
CA LEU A 805 12.35 28.79 -0.08
C LEU A 805 12.40 28.91 1.44
N GLU A 806 12.15 30.09 2.00
CA GLU A 806 12.03 30.33 3.43
C GLU A 806 10.86 29.53 4.02
N GLY A 807 9.71 29.48 3.32
CA GLY A 807 8.55 28.69 3.71
C GLY A 807 8.80 27.18 3.70
N LEU A 808 9.56 26.67 2.72
CA LEU A 808 9.98 25.27 2.65
C LEU A 808 11.01 24.95 3.74
N SER A 809 11.99 25.83 3.94
CA SER A 809 13.02 25.74 4.97
C SER A 809 12.37 25.67 6.37
N THR A 810 11.46 26.60 6.67
CA THR A 810 10.76 26.67 7.97
C THR A 810 9.84 25.46 8.21
N LYS A 811 9.28 24.86 7.15
CA LYS A 811 8.48 23.62 7.24
C LYS A 811 9.37 22.40 7.46
N LEU A 812 10.53 22.32 6.81
CA LEU A 812 11.51 21.24 6.98
C LEU A 812 12.20 21.28 8.35
N ALA A 813 12.38 22.46 8.93
CA ALA A 813 12.89 22.64 10.30
C ALA A 813 12.06 21.93 11.39
N LYS A 814 10.79 21.61 11.11
CA LYS A 814 9.92 20.87 12.06
C LYS A 814 10.14 19.36 12.04
N TYR A 815 10.77 18.84 10.99
CA TYR A 815 10.96 17.40 10.76
C TYR A 815 12.44 16.99 10.79
N LEU A 816 13.34 17.96 10.84
CA LEU A 816 14.78 17.78 10.90
C LEU A 816 15.27 18.35 12.23
N SER A 817 16.24 17.69 12.87
CA SER A 817 16.88 18.29 14.03
C SER A 817 17.53 19.62 13.64
N PRO A 818 17.58 20.64 14.52
CA PRO A 818 18.19 21.94 14.24
C PRO A 818 19.58 21.84 13.60
N GLN A 819 20.32 20.78 13.96
CA GLN A 819 21.65 20.48 13.50
C GLN A 819 21.70 20.01 12.04
N VAL A 820 20.74 19.15 11.64
CA VAL A 820 20.60 18.69 10.25
C VAL A 820 20.08 19.83 9.37
N TYR A 821 19.17 20.65 9.90
CA TYR A 821 18.71 21.87 9.26
C TYR A 821 19.88 22.83 8.99
N ASP A 822 20.64 23.22 10.02
CA ASP A 822 21.76 24.16 9.86
C ASP A 822 22.86 23.59 8.95
N SER A 823 23.14 22.28 9.01
CA SER A 823 24.14 21.65 8.12
C SER A 823 23.73 21.65 6.65
N ILE A 824 22.44 21.48 6.33
CA ILE A 824 21.93 21.47 4.95
C ILE A 824 21.84 22.90 4.39
N PHE A 825 21.44 23.87 5.22
CA PHE A 825 21.14 25.23 4.74
C PHE A 825 22.28 26.24 4.92
N SER A 826 23.31 25.96 5.73
CA SER A 826 24.53 26.80 5.85
C SER A 826 25.60 26.52 4.78
N GLY A 827 25.41 25.49 3.94
CA GLY A 827 26.25 25.20 2.77
C GLY A 827 27.65 24.67 3.06
N ASN A 828 27.93 24.19 4.28
CA ASN A 828 29.31 23.94 4.74
C ASN A 828 29.71 22.46 4.90
N ARG A 829 28.85 21.47 4.60
CA ARG A 829 29.22 20.04 4.68
C ARG A 829 28.45 19.18 3.66
N ASP A 830 29.16 18.36 2.90
CA ASP A 830 28.58 17.21 2.20
C ASP A 830 28.08 16.20 3.27
N VAL A 831 26.83 15.76 3.15
CA VAL A 831 26.23 14.80 4.09
C VAL A 831 26.80 13.41 3.81
N VAL A 832 27.94 13.09 4.42
CA VAL A 832 28.60 11.78 4.35
C VAL A 832 28.25 10.97 5.60
N LEU A 833 28.13 9.64 5.45
CA LEU A 833 28.06 8.67 6.55
C LEU A 833 29.37 8.72 7.37
N SER A 834 29.40 9.56 8.39
CA SER A 834 30.54 9.70 9.30
C SER A 834 30.04 9.70 10.75
N THR A 835 30.83 9.06 11.62
CA THR A 835 30.55 8.95 13.05
C THR A 835 31.79 9.32 13.84
N GLU A 836 31.64 10.08 14.91
CA GLU A 836 32.71 10.48 15.81
C GLU A 836 32.46 9.93 17.21
N ARG A 837 33.51 9.46 17.88
CA ARG A 837 33.42 9.00 19.27
C ARG A 837 33.65 10.18 20.21
N LYS A 838 32.57 10.65 20.86
CA LYS A 838 32.59 11.80 21.78
C LYS A 838 32.09 11.43 23.17
N LYS A 839 32.53 12.18 24.18
CA LYS A 839 32.02 12.01 25.55
C LYS A 839 30.82 12.94 25.72
N LEU A 840 29.63 12.35 25.79
CA LEU A 840 28.35 13.06 25.79
C LEU A 840 27.63 12.83 27.11
N THR A 841 26.78 13.78 27.50
CA THR A 841 25.80 13.58 28.58
C THR A 841 24.46 13.25 27.94
N VAL A 842 24.00 12.02 28.17
CA VAL A 842 22.76 11.46 27.63
C VAL A 842 21.65 11.62 28.64
N PHE A 843 20.51 12.11 28.16
CA PHE A 843 19.26 12.26 28.87
C PHE A 843 18.22 11.32 28.24
N PHE A 844 17.55 10.55 29.08
CA PHE A 844 16.41 9.72 28.68
C PHE A 844 15.23 10.03 29.60
N SER A 845 14.05 10.29 29.04
CA SER A 845 12.82 10.40 29.82
C SER A 845 11.73 9.49 29.28
N ASP A 846 10.79 9.14 30.14
CA ASP A 846 9.63 8.30 29.84
C ASP A 846 8.42 8.75 30.67
N ILE A 847 7.21 8.48 30.20
CA ILE A 847 5.98 8.73 30.96
C ILE A 847 5.65 7.49 31.79
N LYS A 848 5.58 7.68 33.11
CA LYS A 848 5.26 6.57 34.01
C LYS A 848 3.79 6.13 33.85
N ASP A 849 3.58 4.81 33.86
CA ASP A 849 2.27 4.17 33.81
C ASP A 849 1.46 4.59 32.56
N PHE A 850 2.16 4.90 31.46
CA PHE A 850 1.56 5.38 30.21
C PHE A 850 0.45 4.45 29.70
N THR A 851 0.70 3.14 29.59
CA THR A 851 -0.34 2.17 29.17
C THR A 851 -1.56 2.19 30.10
N GLN A 852 -1.36 2.15 31.42
CA GLN A 852 -2.47 2.14 32.38
C GLN A 852 -3.25 3.46 32.44
N THR A 853 -2.61 4.58 32.13
CA THR A 853 -3.26 5.90 32.10
C THR A 853 -3.99 6.15 30.79
N THR A 854 -3.64 5.44 29.72
CA THR A 854 -4.15 5.68 28.36
C THR A 854 -5.18 4.64 27.88
N ASP A 855 -5.27 3.47 28.53
CA ASP A 855 -6.22 2.39 28.18
C ASP A 855 -7.70 2.84 28.11
N ASP A 856 -8.10 3.83 28.92
CA ASP A 856 -9.47 4.35 28.97
C ASP A 856 -9.67 5.65 28.16
N MET A 857 -8.64 6.15 27.46
CA MET A 857 -8.71 7.42 26.70
C MET A 857 -9.12 7.21 25.25
N GLN A 858 -9.82 8.19 24.68
CA GLN A 858 -9.99 8.24 23.23
C GLN A 858 -8.66 8.59 22.55
N PRO A 859 -8.33 8.00 21.37
CA PRO A 859 -7.07 8.25 20.68
C PRO A 859 -6.77 9.74 20.40
N GLU A 860 -7.81 10.54 20.18
CA GLU A 860 -7.70 11.98 19.89
C GLU A 860 -7.22 12.76 21.13
N ASP A 861 -7.79 12.47 22.30
CA ASP A 861 -7.42 13.12 23.56
C ASP A 861 -6.00 12.74 23.99
N LEU A 862 -5.63 11.46 23.82
CA LEU A 862 -4.27 10.98 24.03
C LEU A 862 -3.27 11.72 23.14
N THR A 863 -3.60 11.87 21.85
CA THR A 863 -2.76 12.57 20.88
C THR A 863 -2.59 14.05 21.25
N ALA A 864 -3.66 14.72 21.70
CA ALA A 864 -3.60 16.11 22.15
C ALA A 864 -2.70 16.28 23.38
N LEU A 865 -2.82 15.41 24.39
CA LEU A 865 -2.01 15.45 25.60
C LEU A 865 -0.52 15.17 25.32
N LEU A 866 -0.22 14.17 24.49
CA LEU A 866 1.15 13.87 24.08
C LEU A 866 1.79 15.01 23.29
N ASN A 867 1.07 15.58 22.33
CA ASN A 867 1.59 16.72 21.57
C ASN A 867 1.84 17.94 22.46
N HIS A 868 0.98 18.19 23.46
CA HIS A 868 1.20 19.26 24.43
C HIS A 868 2.45 18.98 25.28
N TYR A 869 2.60 17.75 25.80
CA TYR A 869 3.80 17.31 26.52
C TYR A 869 5.09 17.50 25.71
N PHE A 870 5.15 16.96 24.48
CA PHE A 870 6.34 17.07 23.64
C PHE A 870 6.68 18.51 23.26
N THR A 871 5.66 19.35 23.05
CA THR A 871 5.86 20.78 22.74
C THR A 871 6.57 21.50 23.89
N GLU A 872 6.08 21.33 25.11
CA GLU A 872 6.61 21.98 26.30
C GLU A 872 8.01 21.46 26.67
N MET A 873 8.22 20.14 26.62
CA MET A 873 9.54 19.56 26.90
C MET A 873 10.57 19.95 25.84
N SER A 874 10.20 19.97 24.56
CA SER A 874 11.12 20.37 23.48
C SER A 874 11.52 21.84 23.59
N ALA A 875 10.62 22.72 24.02
CA ALA A 875 10.94 24.13 24.26
C ALA A 875 12.01 24.29 25.35
N ILE A 876 11.88 23.56 26.47
CA ILE A 876 12.88 23.56 27.55
C ILE A 876 14.20 22.95 27.06
N ALA A 877 14.15 21.87 26.29
CA ALA A 877 15.36 21.22 25.75
C ALA A 877 16.19 22.21 24.90
N LEU A 878 15.53 22.96 24.01
CA LEU A 878 16.16 23.97 23.17
C LEU A 878 16.74 25.13 23.99
N GLU A 879 16.04 25.60 25.03
CA GLU A 879 16.51 26.69 25.91
C GLU A 879 17.84 26.36 26.58
N TYR A 880 18.02 25.11 27.01
CA TYR A 880 19.24 24.65 27.67
C TYR A 880 20.34 24.24 26.68
N GLY A 881 20.04 24.14 25.38
CA GLY A 881 20.97 23.75 24.34
C GLY A 881 21.14 22.24 24.19
N ALA A 882 20.12 21.45 24.54
CA ALA A 882 20.13 20.01 24.31
C ALA A 882 19.91 19.70 22.83
N THR A 883 20.59 18.66 22.33
CA THR A 883 20.28 18.07 21.04
C THR A 883 19.20 17.00 21.23
N ILE A 884 18.03 17.22 20.65
CA ILE A 884 16.95 16.22 20.62
C ILE A 884 17.28 15.20 19.53
N ASP A 885 17.47 13.94 19.95
CA ASP A 885 17.75 12.85 19.02
C ASP A 885 16.44 12.37 18.37
N LYS A 886 15.52 11.84 19.20
CA LYS A 886 14.20 11.38 18.74
C LYS A 886 13.20 11.18 19.89
N PHE A 887 11.93 11.09 19.50
CA PHE A 887 10.83 10.59 20.34
C PHE A 887 10.67 9.08 20.10
N ILE A 888 10.52 8.30 21.17
CA ILE A 888 10.35 6.83 21.12
C ILE A 888 9.09 6.47 21.87
N GLY A 889 7.94 6.43 21.18
CA GLY A 889 6.65 6.31 21.86
C GLY A 889 6.39 7.57 22.69
N ASP A 890 6.27 7.41 24.01
CA ASP A 890 6.16 8.45 25.03
C ASP A 890 7.50 8.91 25.63
N ALA A 891 8.60 8.27 25.22
CA ALA A 891 9.95 8.58 25.70
C ALA A 891 10.67 9.64 24.85
N MET A 892 11.59 10.38 25.48
CA MET A 892 12.47 11.36 24.82
C MET A 892 13.94 11.00 25.02
N LEU A 893 14.69 10.91 23.92
CA LEU A 893 16.15 10.76 23.92
C LEU A 893 16.80 12.10 23.52
N MET A 894 17.65 12.62 24.40
CA MET A 894 18.36 13.88 24.20
C MET A 894 19.82 13.75 24.67
N PHE A 895 20.70 14.61 24.19
CA PHE A 895 22.08 14.63 24.65
C PHE A 895 22.73 16.01 24.56
N PHE A 896 23.82 16.18 25.32
CA PHE A 896 24.68 17.35 25.32
C PHE A 896 26.10 16.96 24.95
N GLY A 897 26.82 17.92 24.35
CA GLY A 897 28.24 17.79 23.98
C GLY A 897 28.48 17.57 22.48
N ASP A 898 27.44 17.58 21.66
CA ASP A 898 27.53 17.54 20.21
C ASP A 898 26.23 18.08 19.57
N PRO A 899 26.29 18.86 18.47
CA PRO A 899 27.48 19.27 17.70
C PRO A 899 28.33 20.34 18.40
N GLU A 900 27.73 21.07 19.34
CA GLU A 900 28.42 22.03 20.20
C GLU A 900 28.57 21.46 21.61
N SER A 901 29.71 21.73 22.23
CA SER A 901 30.00 21.36 23.61
C SER A 901 30.56 22.57 24.33
N LYS A 902 30.08 22.83 25.55
CA LYS A 902 30.69 23.81 26.46
C LYS A 902 31.73 23.17 27.38
N GLY A 903 32.05 21.90 27.13
CA GLY A 903 32.91 21.07 27.94
C GLY A 903 32.09 20.11 28.79
N VAL A 904 32.61 18.89 28.95
CA VAL A 904 31.92 17.75 29.56
C VAL A 904 31.29 18.05 30.93
N LYS A 905 31.92 18.92 31.74
CA LYS A 905 31.36 19.35 33.03
C LYS A 905 30.12 20.23 32.84
N GLU A 906 30.23 21.29 32.06
CA GLU A 906 29.13 22.23 31.82
C GLU A 906 27.97 21.57 31.08
N ASP A 907 28.26 20.70 30.11
CA ASP A 907 27.26 19.89 29.41
C ASP A 907 26.46 19.00 30.38
N ALA A 908 27.14 18.42 31.39
CA ALA A 908 26.47 17.64 32.44
C ALA A 908 25.66 18.53 33.40
N GLU A 909 26.16 19.70 33.77
CA GLU A 909 25.45 20.65 34.62
C GLU A 909 24.17 21.18 33.94
N LEU A 910 24.25 21.56 32.67
CA LEU A 910 23.10 22.00 31.88
C LEU A 910 22.06 20.90 31.72
N CYS A 911 22.49 19.66 31.45
CA CYS A 911 21.58 18.52 31.36
C CYS A 911 20.80 18.28 32.66
N VAL A 912 21.46 18.38 33.81
CA VAL A 912 20.81 18.17 35.11
C VAL A 912 19.88 19.34 35.45
N ARG A 913 20.25 20.58 35.14
CA ARG A 913 19.37 21.76 35.29
C ARG A 913 18.12 21.65 34.41
N MET A 914 18.29 21.27 33.15
CA MET A 914 17.21 21.01 32.21
C MET A 914 16.24 19.95 32.77
N ALA A 915 16.76 18.84 33.29
CA ALA A 915 15.95 17.76 33.86
C ALA A 915 15.06 18.24 35.02
N ILE A 916 15.61 19.07 35.91
CA ILE A 916 14.86 19.63 37.04
C ILE A 916 13.82 20.65 36.54
N THR A 917 14.16 21.48 35.57
CA THR A 917 13.22 22.45 34.97
C THR A 917 12.06 21.73 34.28
N MET A 918 12.32 20.65 33.54
CA MET A 918 11.27 19.80 32.96
C MET A 918 10.39 19.17 34.04
N GLN A 919 10.96 18.66 35.14
CA GLN A 919 10.17 18.14 36.26
C GLN A 919 9.28 19.22 36.91
N LYS A 920 9.77 20.46 37.05
CA LYS A 920 8.95 21.58 37.54
C LYS A 920 7.79 21.89 36.58
N ARG A 921 8.04 21.95 35.27
CA ARG A 921 7.00 22.20 34.26
C ARG A 921 5.97 21.08 34.24
N MET A 922 6.37 19.83 34.43
CA MET A 922 5.44 18.71 34.55
C MET A 922 4.44 18.90 35.70
N VAL A 923 4.86 19.43 36.86
CA VAL A 923 3.94 19.71 37.98
C VAL A 923 2.89 20.77 37.61
N GLU A 924 3.22 21.71 36.74
CA GLU A 924 2.27 22.70 36.23
C GLU A 924 1.30 22.07 35.23
N LEU A 925 1.80 21.29 34.27
CA LEU A 925 0.99 20.56 33.31
C LEU A 925 0.03 19.59 33.99
N GLU A 926 0.46 18.93 35.08
CA GLU A 926 -0.42 18.09 35.89
C GLU A 926 -1.65 18.86 36.43
N LYS A 927 -1.48 20.14 36.80
CA LYS A 927 -2.59 20.99 37.28
C LYS A 927 -3.46 21.46 36.12
N GLU A 928 -2.85 21.85 35.01
CA GLU A 928 -3.54 22.28 33.80
C GLU A 928 -4.44 21.15 33.26
N TRP A 929 -3.89 19.94 33.09
CA TRP A 929 -4.66 18.80 32.61
C TRP A 929 -5.77 18.37 33.56
N LYS A 930 -5.54 18.40 34.88
CA LYS A 930 -6.61 18.18 35.86
C LYS A 930 -7.76 19.18 35.71
N SER A 931 -7.45 20.44 35.42
CA SER A 931 -8.49 21.46 35.18
C SER A 931 -9.29 21.23 33.90
N MET A 932 -8.72 20.52 32.93
CA MET A 932 -9.36 20.11 31.68
C MET A 932 -10.16 18.80 31.80
N GLY A 933 -10.28 18.24 33.01
CA GLY A 933 -11.03 17.01 33.29
C GLY A 933 -10.18 15.73 33.28
N PHE A 934 -8.85 15.85 33.27
CA PHE A 934 -7.95 14.69 33.28
C PHE A 934 -7.52 14.32 34.71
N ASP A 935 -8.19 13.34 35.31
CA ASP A 935 -8.02 13.00 36.73
C ASP A 935 -6.68 12.32 37.09
N LYS A 936 -5.97 11.76 36.10
CA LYS A 936 -4.70 11.02 36.28
C LYS A 936 -3.58 11.59 35.40
N PRO A 937 -3.06 12.82 35.65
CA PRO A 937 -2.08 13.45 34.79
C PRO A 937 -0.76 12.67 34.70
N PHE A 938 -0.09 12.81 33.55
CA PHE A 938 1.19 12.14 33.29
C PHE A 938 2.28 12.59 34.25
N LYS A 939 3.19 11.66 34.53
CA LYS A 939 4.40 11.92 35.32
C LYS A 939 5.61 11.48 34.55
N MET A 940 6.65 12.30 34.57
CA MET A 940 7.89 12.02 33.88
C MET A 940 8.92 11.41 34.84
N ARG A 941 9.67 10.43 34.36
CA ARG A 941 10.87 9.89 35.01
C ARG A 941 12.06 10.11 34.10
N VAL A 942 13.23 10.36 34.69
CA VAL A 942 14.43 10.79 33.95
C VAL A 942 15.66 10.00 34.40
N GLY A 943 16.45 9.57 33.41
CA GLY A 943 17.76 8.95 33.58
C GLY A 943 18.86 9.75 32.89
N ILE A 944 19.97 10.00 33.58
CA ILE A 944 21.11 10.76 33.04
C ILE A 944 22.41 9.99 33.18
N ASN A 945 23.17 9.89 32.09
CA ASN A 945 24.49 9.26 32.10
C ASN A 945 25.50 10.04 31.25
N THR A 946 26.74 10.15 31.70
CA THR A 946 27.82 10.81 30.96
C THR A 946 28.89 9.81 30.57
N GLY A 947 29.07 9.58 29.26
CA GLY A 947 29.96 8.54 28.77
C GLY A 947 30.34 8.71 27.29
N TYR A 948 31.27 7.87 26.82
CA TYR A 948 31.70 7.89 25.43
C TYR A 948 30.68 7.19 24.53
N CYS A 949 30.07 7.95 23.62
CA CYS A 949 29.13 7.50 22.61
C CYS A 949 29.69 7.75 21.20
N ASN A 950 29.22 7.01 20.21
CA ASN A 950 29.44 7.35 18.81
C ASN A 950 28.26 8.21 18.34
N VAL A 951 28.55 9.41 17.84
CA VAL A 951 27.56 10.38 17.34
C VAL A 951 27.82 10.67 15.88
N GLY A 952 26.77 10.78 15.07
CA GLY A 952 26.89 11.10 13.65
C GLY A 952 25.71 10.60 12.83
N ASN A 953 25.88 10.59 11.51
CA ASN A 953 24.86 10.09 10.58
C ASN A 953 24.92 8.56 10.52
N PHE A 954 23.84 7.89 10.92
CA PHE A 954 23.66 6.44 10.81
C PHE A 954 22.53 6.12 9.83
N GLY A 955 22.68 5.10 8.97
CA GLY A 955 21.62 4.68 8.06
C GLY A 955 22.11 4.13 6.72
N SER A 956 21.29 4.31 5.68
CA SER A 956 21.54 3.91 4.28
C SER A 956 21.58 5.14 3.38
N GLU A 957 22.01 5.00 2.12
CA GLU A 957 22.01 6.10 1.13
C GLU A 957 20.63 6.75 0.94
N SER A 958 19.54 6.00 1.17
CA SER A 958 18.16 6.48 1.04
C SER A 958 17.53 7.02 2.34
N ARG A 959 18.13 6.79 3.51
CA ARG A 959 17.59 7.21 4.82
C ARG A 959 18.69 7.28 5.87
N MET A 960 18.96 8.47 6.40
CA MET A 960 19.98 8.73 7.43
C MET A 960 19.37 9.45 8.63
N ASP A 961 19.74 9.03 9.83
CA ASP A 961 19.38 9.68 11.10
C ASP A 961 20.66 10.17 11.79
N TYR A 962 20.66 11.42 12.26
CA TYR A 962 21.71 11.93 13.15
C TYR A 962 21.40 11.49 14.59
N THR A 963 22.17 10.56 15.14
CA THR A 963 21.82 9.91 16.42
C THR A 963 23.06 9.48 17.19
N ILE A 964 22.88 9.12 18.46
CA ILE A 964 23.93 8.58 19.33
C ILE A 964 23.77 7.07 19.54
N ILE A 965 24.87 6.33 19.42
CA ILE A 965 24.91 4.88 19.67
C ILE A 965 26.01 4.54 20.66
N GLY A 966 25.70 3.70 21.64
CA GLY A 966 26.68 3.17 22.59
C GLY A 966 26.07 2.55 23.83
N GLY A 967 26.87 1.78 24.57
CA GLY A 967 26.44 1.19 25.85
C GLY A 967 26.05 2.23 26.90
N GLU A 968 26.61 3.44 26.81
CA GLU A 968 26.33 4.57 27.69
C GLU A 968 24.92 5.16 27.49
N VAL A 969 24.35 5.04 26.28
CA VAL A 969 22.95 5.42 25.98
C VAL A 969 21.99 4.45 26.68
N ASN A 970 22.29 3.15 26.59
CA ASN A 970 21.51 2.12 27.27
C ASN A 970 21.55 2.27 28.79
N LEU A 971 22.67 2.75 29.35
CA LEU A 971 22.75 3.02 30.79
C LEU A 971 21.81 4.16 31.21
N ALA A 972 21.72 5.26 30.45
CA ALA A 972 20.77 6.34 30.72
C ALA A 972 19.31 5.84 30.72
N ALA A 973 18.92 5.04 29.72
CA ALA A 973 17.58 4.44 29.65
C ALA A 973 17.30 3.48 30.83
N ARG A 974 18.31 2.77 31.35
CA ARG A 974 18.14 1.88 32.51
C ARG A 974 18.04 2.65 33.83
N LEU A 975 18.73 3.77 33.94
CA LEU A 975 18.59 4.67 35.09
C LEU A 975 17.21 5.33 35.11
N GLU A 976 16.71 5.75 33.95
CA GLU A 976 15.34 6.26 33.77
C GLU A 976 14.32 5.24 34.28
N GLY A 977 14.41 3.98 33.82
CA GLY A 977 13.47 2.93 34.21
C GLY A 977 13.46 2.60 35.71
N GLN A 978 14.48 3.02 36.46
CA GLN A 978 14.60 2.85 37.92
C GLN A 978 14.36 4.14 38.72
N ALA A 979 14.20 5.28 38.04
CA ALA A 979 13.89 6.53 38.70
C ALA A 979 12.47 6.49 39.30
N ASP A 980 12.30 7.17 40.43
CA ASP A 980 10.98 7.35 41.02
C ASP A 980 10.08 8.20 40.12
N SER A 981 8.78 8.15 40.36
CA SER A 981 7.81 8.99 39.66
C SER A 981 8.12 10.47 39.93
N GLY A 982 8.36 11.26 38.88
CA GLY A 982 8.77 12.67 39.03
C GLY A 982 10.25 12.82 39.45
N GLY A 983 11.03 11.74 39.40
CA GLY A 983 12.42 11.70 39.83
C GLY A 983 13.42 11.81 38.69
N VAL A 984 14.63 12.25 39.03
CA VAL A 984 15.81 12.24 38.15
C VAL A 984 16.87 11.35 38.78
N LEU A 985 17.30 10.32 38.06
CA LEU A 985 18.33 9.39 38.49
C LEU A 985 19.56 9.50 37.58
N MET A 986 20.76 9.60 38.16
CA MET A 986 21.99 9.75 37.40
C MET A 986 23.08 8.76 37.80
N SER A 987 23.99 8.51 36.85
CA SER A 987 25.19 7.69 37.04
C SER A 987 26.20 8.34 37.99
N SER A 988 27.17 7.54 38.47
CA SER A 988 28.30 8.05 39.25
C SER A 988 29.20 8.99 38.43
N GLU A 989 29.35 8.72 37.14
CA GLU A 989 30.09 9.56 36.20
C GLU A 989 29.47 10.95 36.09
N THR A 990 28.16 11.03 35.89
CA THR A 990 27.45 12.32 35.86
C THR A 990 27.54 13.01 37.21
N TYR A 991 27.29 12.30 38.32
CA TYR A 991 27.39 12.88 39.67
C TYR A 991 28.76 13.47 39.95
N SER A 992 29.84 12.81 39.54
CA SER A 992 31.21 13.31 39.74
C SER A 992 31.47 14.67 39.08
N LEU A 993 30.74 14.98 38.01
CA LEU A 993 30.82 16.24 37.27
C LEU A 993 29.95 17.33 37.89
N VAL A 994 28.79 16.96 38.44
CA VAL A 994 27.78 17.93 38.92
C VAL A 994 27.68 18.05 40.44
N LYS A 995 28.42 17.26 41.23
CA LYS A 995 28.33 17.19 42.71
C LYS A 995 28.41 18.54 43.43
N ASP A 996 29.00 19.56 42.80
CA ASP A 996 29.14 20.91 43.36
C ASP A 996 27.82 21.70 43.29
N ILE A 997 26.88 21.28 42.43
CA ILE A 997 25.63 21.97 42.14
C ILE A 997 24.37 21.14 42.43
N VAL A 998 24.48 19.93 43.01
CA VAL A 998 23.32 19.09 43.31
C VAL A 998 23.35 18.51 44.71
N ASN A 999 22.18 18.46 45.35
CA ASN A 999 21.93 17.63 46.50
C ASN A 999 21.32 16.30 46.05
N VAL A 1000 21.82 15.18 46.56
CA VAL A 1000 21.48 13.84 46.04
C VAL A 1000 21.24 12.84 47.17
N GLU A 1001 20.42 11.83 46.88
CA GLU A 1001 20.31 10.60 47.67
C GLU A 1001 21.02 9.45 46.94
N GLU A 1002 21.95 8.79 47.63
CA GLU A 1002 22.63 7.61 47.09
C GLU A 1002 21.68 6.39 47.14
N ARG A 1003 21.41 5.78 45.97
CA ARG A 1003 20.51 4.61 45.86
C ARG A 1003 21.27 3.30 46.04
N LYS A 1004 20.58 2.16 46.00
CA LYS A 1004 21.27 0.86 46.05
C LYS A 1004 22.05 0.62 44.75
N PRO A 1005 23.27 0.07 44.80
CA PRO A 1005 23.99 -0.33 43.60
C PRO A 1005 23.16 -1.28 42.73
N ILE A 1006 23.22 -1.10 41.42
CA ILE A 1006 22.47 -1.89 40.44
C ILE A 1006 23.39 -2.60 39.45
N ASP A 1007 23.07 -3.85 39.14
CA ASP A 1007 23.72 -4.60 38.08
C ASP A 1007 22.92 -4.43 36.79
N VAL A 1008 23.54 -3.80 35.78
CA VAL A 1008 22.89 -3.53 34.50
C VAL A 1008 23.29 -4.61 33.49
N LYS A 1009 22.30 -5.32 32.94
CA LYS A 1009 22.52 -6.35 31.92
C LYS A 1009 23.29 -5.77 30.73
N GLY A 1010 24.48 -6.30 30.45
CA GLY A 1010 25.36 -5.84 29.37
C GLY A 1010 26.52 -4.94 29.83
N ILE A 1011 26.57 -4.53 31.10
CA ILE A 1011 27.66 -3.75 31.70
C ILE A 1011 28.35 -4.60 32.77
N ARG A 1012 29.67 -4.78 32.67
CA ARG A 1012 30.44 -5.69 33.56
C ARG A 1012 30.66 -5.15 34.98
N ARG A 1013 30.30 -3.89 35.24
CA ARG A 1013 30.49 -3.21 36.53
C ARG A 1013 29.14 -2.85 37.14
N THR A 1014 29.02 -2.97 38.45
CA THR A 1014 27.89 -2.46 39.22
C THR A 1014 27.91 -0.93 39.16
N ILE A 1015 26.74 -0.34 38.91
CA ILE A 1015 26.57 1.12 38.83
C ILE A 1015 25.96 1.62 40.13
N GLN A 1016 26.49 2.72 40.66
CA GLN A 1016 25.96 3.40 41.84
C GLN A 1016 25.09 4.58 41.40
N PRO A 1017 23.75 4.50 41.49
CA PRO A 1017 22.86 5.58 41.07
C PRO A 1017 22.71 6.64 42.16
N TYR A 1018 22.50 7.88 41.73
CA TYR A 1018 22.23 9.03 42.59
C TYR A 1018 20.90 9.68 42.17
N ALA A 1019 19.95 9.77 43.10
CA ALA A 1019 18.70 10.48 42.86
C ALA A 1019 18.90 11.97 43.17
N VAL A 1020 18.58 12.85 42.22
CA VAL A 1020 18.72 14.31 42.41
C VAL A 1020 17.54 14.82 43.24
N LEU A 1021 17.83 15.46 44.37
CA LEU A 1021 16.83 16.05 45.26
C LEU A 1021 16.61 17.54 44.94
N SER A 1022 17.69 18.28 44.70
CA SER A 1022 17.65 19.71 44.37
C SER A 1022 18.98 20.19 43.78
N ILE A 1023 19.02 21.42 43.24
CA ILE A 1023 20.22 22.09 42.73
C ILE A 1023 20.72 23.13 43.74
N CYS A 1024 22.01 23.13 44.04
CA CYS A 1024 22.68 24.09 44.91
C CYS A 1024 23.06 25.35 44.11
N GLY A 1025 22.53 26.52 44.49
CA GLY A 1025 22.96 27.81 43.93
C GLY A 1025 21.90 28.66 43.22
N GLU A 1026 20.63 28.23 43.18
CA GLU A 1026 19.50 29.14 42.97
C GLU A 1026 18.80 29.35 44.31
N ASP A 1027 19.14 30.48 44.93
CA ASP A 1027 18.43 31.14 46.02
C ASP A 1027 18.30 30.46 47.40
N GLU A 1028 18.93 31.14 48.37
CA GLU A 1028 18.46 31.36 49.76
C GLU A 1028 17.11 32.12 49.79
N SER A 1029 16.22 31.75 48.89
CA SER A 1029 14.88 32.29 48.72
C SER A 1029 13.99 31.09 48.38
N CYS A 1030 13.67 30.30 49.40
CA CYS A 1030 12.30 29.80 49.53
C CYS A 1030 11.39 31.01 49.82
N VAL A 1031 11.44 32.04 48.96
CA VAL A 1031 10.43 33.08 48.90
C VAL A 1031 9.30 32.41 48.15
N ASP A 1032 8.40 31.84 48.94
CA ASP A 1032 7.03 32.34 48.93
C ASP A 1032 6.57 32.67 47.50
N SER A 1033 6.06 31.65 46.80
CA SER A 1033 5.00 31.90 45.83
C SER A 1033 3.85 32.50 46.65
N GLY A 1034 3.90 33.82 46.83
CA GLY A 1034 3.52 34.66 47.99
C GLY A 1034 2.15 34.52 48.64
N ASN A 1035 1.52 33.35 48.59
CA ASN A 1035 0.16 33.14 49.00
C ASN A 1035 -0.13 31.72 49.51
N VAL A 1036 0.79 30.75 49.50
CA VAL A 1036 0.49 29.43 50.08
C VAL A 1036 1.58 28.99 51.06
N ILE A 1037 1.21 28.87 52.34
CA ILE A 1037 2.07 28.37 53.41
C ILE A 1037 1.85 26.86 53.52
N SER A 1038 2.88 26.04 53.34
CA SER A 1038 2.78 24.59 53.52
C SER A 1038 3.86 24.03 54.46
N TYR A 1039 3.47 23.04 55.27
CA TYR A 1039 4.33 22.34 56.23
C TYR A 1039 3.86 20.89 56.35
N LYS A 1040 4.78 19.93 56.21
CA LYS A 1040 4.46 18.50 56.24
C LYS A 1040 5.52 17.70 57.00
N GLU A 1041 5.08 16.94 57.99
CA GLU A 1041 5.89 15.98 58.75
C GLU A 1041 5.06 14.72 59.09
N GLN A 1042 5.68 13.71 59.69
CA GLN A 1042 5.01 12.44 59.98
C GLN A 1042 3.92 12.64 61.06
N GLY A 1043 2.66 12.68 60.62
CA GLY A 1043 1.49 12.89 61.48
C GLY A 1043 0.87 14.29 61.39
N VAL A 1044 1.50 15.24 60.68
CA VAL A 1044 0.98 16.60 60.47
C VAL A 1044 1.12 17.00 58.99
N ASP A 1045 0.02 17.42 58.38
CA ASP A 1045 -0.03 17.97 57.01
C ASP A 1045 -0.83 19.28 57.04
N LEU A 1046 -0.15 20.41 56.85
CA LEU A 1046 -0.73 21.75 56.93
C LEU A 1046 -0.46 22.51 55.62
N SER A 1047 -1.53 22.96 54.96
CA SER A 1047 -1.46 23.81 53.78
C SER A 1047 -2.49 24.93 53.87
N ILE A 1048 -2.05 26.19 53.76
CA ILE A 1048 -2.86 27.39 53.93
C ILE A 1048 -2.69 28.30 52.73
N ASP A 1049 -3.77 28.48 51.95
CA ASP A 1049 -3.82 29.42 50.84
C ASP A 1049 -4.40 30.78 51.28
N LEU A 1050 -3.55 31.80 51.28
CA LEU A 1050 -3.83 33.18 51.61
C LEU A 1050 -4.75 33.84 50.57
N ASN A 1051 -4.76 33.42 49.31
CA ASN A 1051 -5.65 34.01 48.28
C ASN A 1051 -7.14 33.73 48.55
N LEU A 1052 -7.43 32.61 49.21
CA LEU A 1052 -8.80 32.19 49.56
C LEU A 1052 -9.29 32.80 50.89
N LEU A 1053 -8.44 33.57 51.59
CA LEU A 1053 -8.71 34.10 52.92
C LEU A 1053 -8.78 35.63 52.95
N SER A 1054 -9.94 36.17 53.35
CA SER A 1054 -10.10 37.60 53.66
C SER A 1054 -9.27 38.00 54.88
N GLN A 1055 -8.96 39.30 55.07
CA GLN A 1055 -8.16 39.78 56.21
C GLN A 1055 -8.74 39.34 57.57
N GLU A 1056 -10.07 39.30 57.71
CA GLU A 1056 -10.75 38.84 58.92
C GLU A 1056 -10.54 37.33 59.16
N LYS A 1057 -10.62 36.52 58.10
CA LYS A 1057 -10.36 35.07 58.17
C LYS A 1057 -8.89 34.76 58.46
N ARG A 1058 -7.95 35.55 57.93
CA ARG A 1058 -6.52 35.42 58.24
C ARG A 1058 -6.24 35.67 59.73
N LYS A 1059 -6.88 36.69 60.32
CA LYS A 1059 -6.75 37.00 61.76
C LYS A 1059 -7.31 35.88 62.65
N ASN A 1060 -8.48 35.33 62.27
CA ASN A 1060 -9.12 34.24 63.01
C ASN A 1060 -8.32 32.92 62.90
N LEU A 1061 -7.81 32.59 61.71
CA LEU A 1061 -6.94 31.45 61.48
C LEU A 1061 -5.63 31.56 62.29
N SER A 1062 -5.02 32.75 62.31
CA SER A 1062 -3.80 32.99 63.10
C SER A 1062 -4.03 32.78 64.60
N GLN A 1063 -5.16 33.27 65.15
CA GLN A 1063 -5.51 33.05 66.54
C GLN A 1063 -5.70 31.55 66.86
N ARG A 1064 -6.39 30.82 65.97
CA ARG A 1064 -6.67 29.39 66.16
C ARG A 1064 -5.43 28.51 66.03
N LEU A 1065 -4.51 28.85 65.14
CA LEU A 1065 -3.21 28.18 65.05
C LEU A 1065 -2.35 28.44 66.30
N ASN A 1066 -2.46 29.62 66.92
CA ASN A 1066 -1.81 29.91 68.19
C ASN A 1066 -2.42 29.11 69.36
N GLU A 1067 -3.75 28.95 69.40
CA GLU A 1067 -4.43 28.10 70.38
C GLU A 1067 -4.05 26.62 70.22
N ILE A 1068 -3.97 26.13 68.99
CA ILE A 1068 -3.48 24.76 68.68
C ILE A 1068 -2.02 24.61 69.13
N ALA A 1069 -1.16 25.58 68.82
CA ALA A 1069 0.24 25.57 69.22
C ALA A 1069 0.42 25.61 70.75
N LEU A 1070 -0.47 26.29 71.48
CA LEU A 1070 -0.51 26.26 72.95
C LEU A 1070 -0.97 24.89 73.46
N SER A 1071 -2.02 24.31 72.87
CA SER A 1071 -2.51 22.98 73.27
C SER A 1071 -1.50 21.86 73.03
N LEU A 1072 -0.68 21.96 71.97
CA LEU A 1072 0.42 21.04 71.65
C LEU A 1072 1.63 21.20 72.59
N LYS A 1073 1.73 22.31 73.34
CA LYS A 1073 2.76 22.49 74.38
C LYS A 1073 2.33 21.95 75.75
N ASP A 1074 1.02 21.86 75.99
CA ASP A 1074 0.42 21.37 77.23
C ASP A 1074 0.02 19.87 77.16
N SER A 1075 0.20 19.22 76.01
CA SER A 1075 0.05 17.77 75.80
C SER A 1075 1.40 17.11 75.58
#